data_AF-A0A947XSU2-F1
#
_entry.id   AF-A0A947XSU2-F1
#
_cell.length_a   1.000
_cell.length_b   1.000
_cell.length_c   1.000
_cell.angle_alpha   90.00
_cell.angle_beta   90.00
_cell.angle_gamma   90.00
#
_symmetry.space_group_name_H-M   'P 1'
#
loop_
_entity.id
_entity.type
_entity.pdbx_description
1 polymer ?
#
loop_
_entity_poly.entity_id
_entity_poly.type
_entity_poly.pdbx_seq_one_letter_code
_entity_poly.pdbx_strand_id
1 'polypeptide(L)'
;MIVSTGSLSRKFRMVVAACIAASFVSLVSGALPSMAARATPGTYAVTRHQISVPVDHEMRFKTPTGVDASSDTIVLTYYTNFDLTGIGIGDIDLFHGPSTGLEVSETLAASPSAGVWGVTTSTASITFTAPTDSAAGEIAVNDFVVIRIGTNASGGIGRIANPSTIQNAQILLAGTFGDTIVVSVPIISNDSVTVTATVEATSTEPPPGGGGGPGDVIAPTISNIQVINITTSTATVTWDTNELASSEVAYGLTMAYGSGTAIVPGLVAGHSVTLTGLTPGTQYHFQILSRDGSGNLATSADATFTTLGVVVLPVISNVQVVNITDTTALVTWSTNVLTNSKVNYGKTILYGSSVTDPGFVTSHSLPLSGLSPSTTYNFSVTSVDQLSNSVSSLNATFKTLKDQTPPANVMSFTAVGGVMIVTLTWTLPSDPDLAGVRIMRKQGTYPTGPMDGNLIFSGMATSTVDIAVVAGTTYYYAPFAYDTAENYASGALAQATPTAPPPTPENTAAACSNGVDDDKDGLIDCLDLDCKTLPICAPPPVITPENTAAACSNGVDDDKDGLIDCLDLDCKSLPVCAPAPPPPVEPPPVEPGTSPEVPIVPPEPEPTPSGEVITISPVFYGANGSVQLVPNPSGVFGAIGGSTVLVVVPLSGLGVSPDRAYFSVGTQGYNLVLNADGTAYTGSFTAPGSGSQPIVVAMDFQGGGSAVSLYTVVAQGGGQVVEEGLLGATVQGIEGATVTLFVQEGGVWVPWNGAPYGQANPKATGVNGWFAFQVPNGRYYAEVEKIGFTKAVSAPIMVTLNVYGDRIGLIKLPVTPFAGVSDTQPLIENVTQVAENIVEQSIYAVTVARMFIQQPEIQEVVKNTVSPALIGVSLINVASALPLFNAVAYAQYLFTQPILLLARRKKKKWGIVYNSLTKQPVELAIVRLRDAKTQLIIQTKVTDKFGRYSFIVKLGVYVIEVVKPGYVFPSQHMKDKTEDVDYIDLYHGTKLLVDVKNTVIAQNIPVDPVVATETPKRILWKKLLRSIQHNLSLVTIIVAMVALVIKPGLQIAIILLFQVVFYLLFRRLATSIHARDWGRVVDDMKKTPISGVIVRIFDKKFNKLLETQVTDANGKYGFFVRRNIYYVTAEREGYEKYTSPDIDLSQKDDALIDQGIRLKKLKT
;
A
#
# COMPACT_ATOMS: atom_id res chain seq x y z
N MET A 1 50.27 40.12 -15.02
CA MET A 1 51.27 39.14 -15.48
C MET A 1 50.53 38.07 -16.28
N ILE A 2 50.78 38.02 -17.59
CA ILE A 2 50.13 37.12 -18.56
C ILE A 2 50.87 35.78 -18.52
N VAL A 3 50.20 34.66 -18.23
CA VAL A 3 50.69 33.32 -18.62
C VAL A 3 49.52 32.45 -19.11
N SER A 4 49.50 32.27 -20.43
CA SER A 4 49.06 31.11 -21.22
C SER A 4 48.02 30.13 -20.62
N THR A 5 46.77 30.24 -21.07
CA THR A 5 45.67 29.27 -20.85
C THR A 5 45.51 28.28 -22.02
N GLY A 6 46.61 27.81 -22.60
CA GLY A 6 46.58 26.91 -23.77
C GLY A 6 46.51 25.41 -23.48
N SER A 7 46.81 24.95 -22.26
CA SER A 7 47.05 23.52 -21.98
C SER A 7 46.08 22.88 -20.97
N LEU A 8 45.32 23.68 -20.19
CA LEU A 8 44.50 23.15 -19.10
C LEU A 8 43.20 22.44 -19.53
N SER A 9 42.76 22.53 -20.79
CA SER A 9 41.44 22.01 -21.18
C SER A 9 41.38 20.47 -21.32
N ARG A 10 42.50 19.79 -21.60
CA ARG A 10 42.55 18.32 -21.66
C ARG A 10 42.73 17.67 -20.29
N LYS A 11 43.62 18.19 -19.44
CA LYS A 11 43.83 17.67 -18.08
C LYS A 11 42.65 17.94 -17.15
N PHE A 12 41.97 19.09 -17.28
CA PHE A 12 40.75 19.38 -16.51
C PHE A 12 39.56 18.50 -16.95
N ARG A 13 39.49 18.10 -18.23
CA ARG A 13 38.51 17.11 -18.71
C ARG A 13 38.79 15.70 -18.18
N MET A 14 40.06 15.30 -18.07
CA MET A 14 40.44 14.00 -17.48
C MET A 14 40.24 13.96 -15.96
N VAL A 15 40.54 15.05 -15.24
CA VAL A 15 40.32 15.12 -13.78
C VAL A 15 38.84 15.19 -13.43
N VAL A 16 38.03 15.92 -14.22
CA VAL A 16 36.56 15.93 -14.02
C VAL A 16 35.94 14.59 -14.43
N ALA A 17 36.45 13.91 -15.46
CA ALA A 17 36.00 12.55 -15.79
C ALA A 17 36.45 11.50 -14.74
N ALA A 18 37.64 11.64 -14.17
CA ALA A 18 38.15 10.78 -13.10
C ALA A 18 37.45 11.03 -11.75
N CYS A 19 37.07 12.28 -11.45
CA CYS A 19 36.24 12.59 -10.28
C CYS A 19 34.78 12.17 -10.48
N ILE A 20 34.23 12.27 -11.70
CA ILE A 20 32.90 11.72 -12.02
C ILE A 20 32.93 10.18 -11.93
N ALA A 21 34.00 9.53 -12.38
CA ALA A 21 34.15 8.07 -12.24
C ALA A 21 34.38 7.64 -10.78
N ALA A 22 35.23 8.33 -10.02
CA ALA A 22 35.49 8.00 -8.62
C ALA A 22 34.28 8.27 -7.70
N SER A 23 33.50 9.32 -7.98
CA SER A 23 32.27 9.62 -7.24
C SER A 23 31.06 8.78 -7.67
N PHE A 24 31.08 8.17 -8.86
CA PHE A 24 30.09 7.14 -9.23
C PHE A 24 30.46 5.76 -8.67
N VAL A 25 31.75 5.42 -8.58
CA VAL A 25 32.21 4.10 -8.12
C VAL A 25 32.05 3.92 -6.61
N SER A 26 32.09 4.98 -5.79
CA SER A 26 31.84 4.89 -4.34
C SER A 26 30.38 5.05 -3.92
N LEU A 27 29.47 5.41 -4.84
CA LEU A 27 28.03 5.58 -4.55
C LEU A 27 27.16 4.39 -4.99
N VAL A 28 27.77 3.32 -5.51
CA VAL A 28 27.07 2.12 -6.01
C VAL A 28 27.31 0.87 -5.15
N SER A 29 28.20 0.92 -4.15
CA SER A 29 28.57 -0.24 -3.32
C SER A 29 27.80 -0.39 -2.00
N GLY A 30 26.70 0.34 -1.80
CA GLY A 30 25.87 0.24 -0.61
C GLY A 30 24.39 0.05 -0.94
N ALA A 31 23.97 -1.20 -1.16
CA ALA A 31 22.58 -1.65 -1.21
C ALA A 31 21.64 -0.93 -2.20
N LEU A 32 21.92 -1.06 -3.49
CA LEU A 32 20.85 -1.46 -4.42
C LEU A 32 20.84 -3.00 -4.40
N PRO A 33 19.70 -3.72 -4.34
CA PRO A 33 19.72 -5.07 -4.87
C PRO A 33 20.29 -4.93 -6.28
N SER A 34 21.42 -5.60 -6.54
CA SER A 34 21.99 -5.63 -7.89
C SER A 34 20.83 -5.92 -8.83
N MET A 35 20.56 -5.01 -9.76
CA MET A 35 19.72 -5.39 -10.88
C MET A 35 20.57 -6.43 -11.61
N ALA A 36 20.30 -7.70 -11.34
CA ALA A 36 20.96 -8.78 -12.03
C ALA A 36 20.79 -8.52 -13.51
N ALA A 37 21.90 -8.49 -14.26
CA ALA A 37 21.78 -8.37 -15.70
C ALA A 37 21.06 -9.64 -16.19
N ARG A 38 20.04 -9.45 -17.04
CA ARG A 38 19.29 -10.59 -17.54
C ARG A 38 20.13 -11.21 -18.65
N ALA A 39 20.69 -12.38 -18.40
CA ALA A 39 21.45 -13.09 -19.41
C ALA A 39 20.54 -13.46 -20.59
N THR A 40 21.09 -13.44 -21.81
CA THR A 40 20.30 -13.65 -23.03
C THR A 40 20.10 -15.15 -23.23
N PRO A 41 18.86 -15.68 -23.18
CA PRO A 41 18.62 -17.10 -23.39
C PRO A 41 19.00 -17.47 -24.83
N GLY A 42 19.85 -18.49 -24.99
CA GLY A 42 20.24 -19.02 -26.29
C GLY A 42 19.26 -20.10 -26.73
N THR A 43 19.20 -21.19 -25.98
CA THR A 43 18.26 -22.30 -26.16
C THR A 43 18.19 -23.10 -24.86
N TYR A 44 17.03 -23.68 -24.57
CA TYR A 44 16.88 -24.67 -23.51
C TYR A 44 16.12 -25.87 -24.09
N ALA A 45 16.66 -27.06 -23.91
CA ALA A 45 16.08 -28.30 -24.42
C ALA A 45 16.04 -29.37 -23.32
N VAL A 46 14.97 -30.16 -23.33
CA VAL A 46 14.84 -31.40 -22.55
C VAL A 46 14.49 -32.55 -23.48
N THR A 47 14.96 -33.76 -23.17
CA THR A 47 14.69 -34.93 -24.03
C THR A 47 13.24 -35.41 -23.98
N ARG A 48 12.52 -35.10 -22.89
CA ARG A 48 11.09 -35.41 -22.70
C ARG A 48 10.42 -34.34 -21.86
N HIS A 49 9.12 -34.15 -22.05
CA HIS A 49 8.29 -33.25 -21.24
C HIS A 49 7.32 -34.00 -20.32
N GLN A 50 7.35 -35.32 -20.33
CA GLN A 50 6.42 -36.17 -19.58
C GLN A 50 6.65 -36.09 -18.05
N ILE A 51 5.55 -36.12 -17.26
CA ILE A 51 5.55 -36.24 -15.79
C ILE A 51 6.36 -37.45 -15.30
N SER A 52 7.07 -37.32 -14.19
CA SER A 52 7.81 -38.40 -13.49
C SER A 52 8.82 -39.17 -14.36
N VAL A 53 9.27 -38.62 -15.49
CA VAL A 53 10.25 -39.26 -16.37
C VAL A 53 11.64 -38.64 -16.13
N PRO A 54 12.72 -39.44 -16.01
CA PRO A 54 14.09 -38.94 -16.03
C PRO A 54 14.47 -38.39 -17.40
N VAL A 55 14.96 -37.15 -17.46
CA VAL A 55 15.27 -36.44 -18.71
C VAL A 55 16.66 -35.82 -18.68
N ASP A 56 17.19 -35.59 -19.88
CA ASP A 56 18.44 -34.85 -20.07
C ASP A 56 18.10 -33.37 -20.25
N HIS A 57 18.97 -32.51 -19.72
CA HIS A 57 18.85 -31.06 -19.83
C HIS A 57 20.04 -30.52 -20.62
N GLU A 58 19.77 -29.63 -21.56
CA GLU A 58 20.80 -28.79 -22.19
C GLU A 58 20.35 -27.33 -22.09
N MET A 59 21.16 -26.52 -21.43
CA MET A 59 20.93 -25.09 -21.29
C MET A 59 22.05 -24.32 -21.96
N ARG A 60 21.68 -23.39 -22.85
CA ARG A 60 22.61 -22.47 -23.51
C ARG A 60 22.17 -21.04 -23.28
N PHE A 61 23.10 -20.20 -22.81
CA PHE A 61 22.85 -18.78 -22.60
C PHE A 61 24.10 -17.95 -22.84
N LYS A 62 23.94 -16.63 -23.02
CA LYS A 62 25.05 -15.69 -23.00
C LYS A 62 25.06 -14.91 -21.70
N THR A 63 26.22 -14.78 -21.07
CA THR A 63 26.41 -14.00 -19.83
C THR A 63 26.88 -12.57 -20.13
N PRO A 64 26.06 -11.52 -19.93
CA PRO A 64 26.47 -10.13 -20.14
C PRO A 64 27.52 -9.64 -19.14
N THR A 65 27.63 -10.25 -17.96
CA THR A 65 28.61 -9.85 -16.94
C THR A 65 29.89 -10.68 -16.99
N GLY A 66 29.87 -11.89 -17.54
CA GLY A 66 30.99 -12.84 -17.45
C GLY A 66 31.14 -13.42 -16.05
N VAL A 67 32.14 -14.28 -15.88
CA VAL A 67 32.57 -14.81 -14.57
C VAL A 67 34.01 -14.35 -14.36
N ASP A 68 34.24 -13.52 -13.33
CA ASP A 68 35.44 -12.69 -13.22
C ASP A 68 36.22 -12.88 -11.90
N ALA A 69 35.64 -13.55 -10.89
CA ALA A 69 36.28 -13.82 -9.62
C ALA A 69 36.28 -15.31 -9.25
N SER A 70 37.31 -15.77 -8.54
CA SER A 70 37.43 -17.15 -8.02
C SER A 70 36.38 -17.51 -6.96
N SER A 71 35.57 -16.55 -6.50
CA SER A 71 34.40 -16.76 -5.63
C SER A 71 33.07 -16.70 -6.37
N ASP A 72 33.09 -16.49 -7.69
CA ASP A 72 31.86 -16.42 -8.47
C ASP A 72 31.23 -17.80 -8.62
N THR A 73 29.91 -17.81 -8.55
CA THR A 73 29.09 -19.01 -8.60
C THR A 73 27.99 -18.88 -9.65
N ILE A 74 27.70 -19.97 -10.35
CA ILE A 74 26.51 -20.15 -11.19
C ILE A 74 25.65 -21.21 -10.52
N VAL A 75 24.41 -20.88 -10.19
CA VAL A 75 23.48 -21.71 -9.43
C VAL A 75 22.22 -21.95 -10.25
N LEU A 76 21.95 -23.21 -10.58
CA LEU A 76 20.66 -23.64 -11.11
C LEU A 76 19.78 -24.09 -9.96
N THR A 77 18.62 -23.45 -9.79
CA THR A 77 17.62 -23.75 -8.77
C THR A 77 16.34 -24.26 -9.42
N TYR A 78 15.86 -25.42 -8.99
CA TYR A 78 14.67 -26.10 -9.50
C TYR A 78 13.51 -25.91 -8.52
N TYR A 79 12.49 -25.11 -8.88
CA TYR A 79 11.44 -24.68 -7.95
C TYR A 79 10.27 -25.64 -7.78
N THR A 80 10.12 -26.65 -8.66
CA THR A 80 8.85 -27.38 -8.83
C THR A 80 8.98 -28.89 -8.67
N ASN A 81 9.58 -29.37 -7.59
CA ASN A 81 9.72 -30.80 -7.27
C ASN A 81 10.37 -31.64 -8.37
N PHE A 82 11.44 -31.13 -9.00
CA PHE A 82 12.33 -31.99 -9.77
C PHE A 82 13.11 -32.90 -8.83
N ASP A 83 13.38 -34.13 -9.25
CA ASP A 83 14.21 -35.06 -8.47
C ASP A 83 15.65 -35.07 -9.01
N LEU A 84 16.57 -34.54 -8.19
CA LEU A 84 18.00 -34.47 -8.48
C LEU A 84 18.82 -35.54 -7.74
N THR A 85 18.18 -36.44 -7.00
CA THR A 85 18.86 -37.38 -6.06
C THR A 85 19.84 -38.34 -6.73
N GLY A 86 19.74 -38.52 -8.05
CA GLY A 86 20.64 -39.36 -8.85
C GLY A 86 21.72 -38.62 -9.64
N ILE A 87 21.90 -37.30 -9.45
CA ILE A 87 22.87 -36.50 -10.21
C ILE A 87 24.20 -36.38 -9.46
N GLY A 88 25.22 -37.01 -10.02
CA GLY A 88 26.62 -36.83 -9.66
C GLY A 88 27.34 -35.86 -10.58
N ILE A 89 28.60 -35.55 -10.24
CA ILE A 89 29.41 -34.62 -11.04
C ILE A 89 29.75 -35.14 -12.45
N GLY A 90 29.84 -36.47 -12.61
CA GLY A 90 30.05 -37.10 -13.92
C GLY A 90 28.82 -37.02 -14.85
N ASP A 91 27.67 -36.57 -14.34
CA ASP A 91 26.45 -36.39 -15.11
C ASP A 91 26.29 -34.94 -15.61
N ILE A 92 27.31 -34.11 -15.42
CA ILE A 92 27.28 -32.67 -15.68
C ILE A 92 28.50 -32.29 -16.52
N ASP A 93 28.28 -31.58 -17.62
CA ASP A 93 29.34 -30.88 -18.36
C ASP A 93 29.07 -29.38 -18.38
N LEU A 94 30.15 -28.60 -18.29
CA LEU A 94 30.14 -27.15 -18.48
C LEU A 94 31.05 -26.81 -19.66
N PHE A 95 30.54 -26.01 -20.59
CA PHE A 95 31.31 -25.46 -21.70
C PHE A 95 31.12 -23.95 -21.79
N HIS A 96 32.13 -23.24 -22.29
CA HIS A 96 31.95 -21.84 -22.68
C HIS A 96 32.78 -21.43 -23.90
N GLY A 97 32.37 -20.36 -24.58
CA GLY A 97 33.13 -19.80 -25.70
C GLY A 97 32.44 -18.65 -26.45
N PRO A 98 33.13 -18.02 -27.41
CA PRO A 98 32.67 -16.77 -28.03
C PRO A 98 31.50 -16.94 -29.01
N SER A 99 31.30 -18.15 -29.54
CA SER A 99 30.24 -18.45 -30.51
C SER A 99 29.89 -19.93 -30.55
N THR A 100 28.67 -20.22 -31.03
CA THR A 100 28.18 -21.59 -31.23
C THR A 100 29.13 -22.47 -32.04
N GLY A 101 29.56 -23.59 -31.45
CA GLY A 101 30.47 -24.56 -32.08
C GLY A 101 31.96 -24.32 -31.77
N LEU A 102 32.28 -23.27 -31.03
CA LEU A 102 33.64 -22.96 -30.55
C LEU A 102 33.73 -22.97 -29.01
N GLU A 103 32.78 -23.60 -28.32
CA GLU A 103 32.84 -23.77 -26.88
C GLU A 103 33.90 -24.80 -26.46
N VAL A 104 34.62 -24.52 -25.39
CA VAL A 104 35.62 -25.40 -24.77
C VAL A 104 35.01 -26.04 -23.52
N SER A 105 35.31 -27.31 -23.29
CA SER A 105 34.86 -28.05 -22.12
C SER A 105 35.70 -27.73 -20.91
N GLU A 106 35.05 -27.48 -19.78
CA GLU A 106 35.70 -27.24 -18.50
C GLU A 106 35.92 -28.53 -17.71
N THR A 107 36.96 -28.53 -16.88
CA THR A 107 37.23 -29.63 -15.96
C THR A 107 36.47 -29.41 -14.65
N LEU A 108 35.66 -30.40 -14.24
CA LEU A 108 34.80 -30.31 -13.05
C LEU A 108 35.29 -31.22 -11.92
N ALA A 109 35.26 -30.74 -10.68
CA ALA A 109 35.49 -31.52 -9.45
C ALA A 109 34.55 -31.11 -8.32
N ALA A 110 34.43 -31.91 -7.26
CA ALA A 110 33.53 -31.63 -6.14
C ALA A 110 33.90 -30.35 -5.36
N SER A 111 35.16 -29.93 -5.43
CA SER A 111 35.67 -28.70 -4.85
C SER A 111 36.51 -27.95 -5.88
N PRO A 112 36.45 -26.60 -5.92
CA PRO A 112 37.25 -25.82 -6.86
C PRO A 112 38.73 -25.92 -6.52
N SER A 113 39.57 -25.97 -7.56
CA SER A 113 41.03 -25.90 -7.45
C SER A 113 41.60 -25.17 -8.67
N ALA A 114 42.93 -25.07 -8.79
CA ALA A 114 43.53 -24.36 -9.91
C ALA A 114 43.15 -25.01 -11.25
N GLY A 115 42.52 -24.26 -12.16
CA GLY A 115 42.02 -24.72 -13.46
C GLY A 115 40.86 -25.73 -13.41
N VAL A 116 40.19 -25.88 -12.26
CA VAL A 116 39.10 -26.85 -12.07
C VAL A 116 37.92 -26.20 -11.36
N TRP A 117 36.76 -26.28 -12.01
CA TRP A 117 35.49 -25.77 -11.49
C TRP A 117 34.94 -26.68 -10.39
N GLY A 118 34.48 -26.08 -9.29
CA GLY A 118 33.81 -26.79 -8.21
C GLY A 118 32.33 -27.00 -8.53
N VAL A 119 31.80 -28.22 -8.35
CA VAL A 119 30.36 -28.50 -8.52
C VAL A 119 29.80 -29.14 -7.26
N THR A 120 28.73 -28.55 -6.73
CA THR A 120 27.98 -29.10 -5.60
C THR A 120 26.51 -29.23 -5.95
N THR A 121 25.94 -30.40 -5.68
CA THR A 121 24.52 -30.70 -5.91
C THR A 121 23.77 -30.75 -4.57
N SER A 122 22.55 -30.23 -4.57
CA SER A 122 21.60 -30.31 -3.47
C SER A 122 20.28 -30.93 -3.98
N THR A 123 19.30 -31.10 -3.10
CA THR A 123 17.99 -31.63 -3.48
C THR A 123 17.22 -30.73 -4.47
N ALA A 124 17.58 -29.46 -4.58
CA ALA A 124 16.87 -28.49 -5.43
C ALA A 124 17.82 -27.61 -6.26
N SER A 125 19.13 -27.76 -6.15
CA SER A 125 20.07 -26.89 -6.85
C SER A 125 21.37 -27.57 -7.27
N ILE A 126 22.00 -27.02 -8.31
CA ILE A 126 23.35 -27.35 -8.76
C ILE A 126 24.14 -26.04 -8.77
N THR A 127 25.24 -25.99 -8.02
CA THR A 127 26.09 -24.82 -7.87
C THR A 127 27.46 -25.11 -8.47
N PHE A 128 27.84 -24.32 -9.48
CA PHE A 128 29.18 -24.26 -10.04
C PHE A 128 29.95 -23.11 -9.39
N THR A 129 31.19 -23.33 -8.99
CA THR A 129 32.09 -22.34 -8.40
C THR A 129 33.34 -22.24 -9.26
N ALA A 130 33.74 -21.03 -9.61
CA ALA A 130 34.91 -20.79 -10.46
C ALA A 130 36.22 -21.36 -9.85
N PRO A 131 37.20 -21.73 -10.68
CA PRO A 131 38.53 -22.15 -10.25
C PRO A 131 39.20 -21.17 -9.26
N THR A 132 40.04 -21.70 -8.36
CA THR A 132 40.68 -20.87 -7.32
C THR A 132 41.71 -19.88 -7.86
N ASP A 133 42.21 -20.13 -9.06
CA ASP A 133 43.16 -19.30 -9.80
C ASP A 133 42.52 -18.49 -10.94
N SER A 134 41.19 -18.47 -11.04
CA SER A 134 40.47 -17.69 -12.04
C SER A 134 40.89 -16.22 -11.99
N ALA A 135 41.43 -15.75 -13.12
CA ALA A 135 41.70 -14.34 -13.37
C ALA A 135 40.43 -13.65 -13.90
N ALA A 136 40.46 -12.32 -14.04
CA ALA A 136 39.36 -11.60 -14.68
C ALA A 136 39.11 -12.16 -16.10
N GLY A 137 37.88 -12.61 -16.36
CA GLY A 137 37.46 -13.20 -17.64
C GLY A 137 37.59 -14.72 -17.76
N GLU A 138 37.44 -15.50 -16.68
CA GLU A 138 37.32 -16.97 -16.74
C GLU A 138 36.23 -17.37 -17.75
N ILE A 139 35.04 -16.76 -17.64
CA ILE A 139 34.06 -16.72 -18.73
C ILE A 139 33.96 -15.28 -19.18
N ALA A 140 34.33 -14.99 -20.42
CA ALA A 140 34.36 -13.62 -20.91
C ALA A 140 32.95 -13.03 -21.07
N VAL A 141 32.86 -11.70 -20.96
CA VAL A 141 31.63 -10.94 -21.16
C VAL A 141 31.03 -11.21 -22.55
N ASN A 142 29.78 -11.65 -22.57
CA ASN A 142 28.96 -12.09 -23.72
C ASN A 142 29.32 -13.44 -24.35
N ASP A 143 30.18 -14.24 -23.70
CA ASP A 143 30.41 -15.63 -24.13
C ASP A 143 29.16 -16.49 -23.91
N PHE A 144 29.04 -17.52 -24.74
CA PHE A 144 28.08 -18.59 -24.54
C PHE A 144 28.56 -19.49 -23.42
N VAL A 145 27.62 -19.88 -22.57
CA VAL A 145 27.77 -20.94 -21.58
C VAL A 145 26.78 -22.04 -21.95
N VAL A 146 27.26 -23.27 -22.01
CA VAL A 146 26.47 -24.48 -22.27
C VAL A 146 26.61 -25.41 -21.07
N ILE A 147 25.49 -25.79 -20.48
CA ILE A 147 25.43 -26.75 -19.38
C ILE A 147 24.63 -27.95 -19.86
N ARG A 148 25.25 -29.13 -19.81
CA ARG A 148 24.57 -30.41 -20.09
C ARG A 148 24.46 -31.19 -18.81
N ILE A 149 23.28 -31.75 -18.56
CA ILE A 149 23.01 -32.58 -17.38
C ILE A 149 22.23 -33.80 -17.84
N GLY A 150 22.77 -34.99 -17.60
CA GLY A 150 22.14 -36.23 -18.07
C GLY A 150 23.09 -37.15 -18.80
N THR A 151 22.50 -38.07 -19.56
CA THR A 151 23.19 -38.93 -20.54
C THR A 151 23.73 -38.17 -21.75
N ASN A 152 23.39 -36.89 -21.88
CA ASN A 152 24.00 -35.97 -22.86
C ASN A 152 25.31 -35.35 -22.36
N ALA A 153 25.66 -35.49 -21.08
CA ALA A 153 26.97 -35.13 -20.55
C ALA A 153 28.01 -36.25 -20.79
N SER A 154 29.28 -35.89 -20.80
CA SER A 154 30.41 -36.75 -21.15
C SER A 154 30.64 -37.80 -20.07
N GLY A 155 30.03 -38.97 -20.25
CA GLY A 155 30.08 -40.07 -19.26
C GLY A 155 28.92 -40.06 -18.26
N GLY A 156 27.89 -39.24 -18.49
CA GLY A 156 26.71 -39.14 -17.64
C GLY A 156 25.81 -40.37 -17.72
N ILE A 157 25.32 -40.80 -16.57
CA ILE A 157 24.44 -41.95 -16.35
C ILE A 157 23.18 -41.57 -15.57
N GLY A 158 23.25 -40.55 -14.71
CA GLY A 158 22.12 -39.99 -13.95
C GLY A 158 21.33 -38.97 -14.78
N ARG A 159 20.01 -38.91 -14.59
CA ARG A 159 19.11 -37.92 -15.22
C ARG A 159 18.19 -37.31 -14.18
N ILE A 160 17.78 -36.06 -14.40
CA ILE A 160 16.86 -35.35 -13.50
C ILE A 160 15.44 -35.83 -13.80
N ALA A 161 14.68 -36.23 -12.77
CA ALA A 161 13.28 -36.61 -12.99
C ALA A 161 12.37 -35.39 -13.03
N ASN A 162 11.53 -35.34 -14.06
CA ASN A 162 10.47 -34.34 -14.17
C ASN A 162 9.47 -34.45 -13.00
N PRO A 163 8.80 -33.36 -12.64
CA PRO A 163 7.78 -33.35 -11.59
C PRO A 163 6.65 -34.35 -11.87
N SER A 164 6.01 -34.83 -10.80
CA SER A 164 4.92 -35.82 -10.88
C SER A 164 3.56 -35.24 -11.26
N THR A 165 3.47 -33.92 -11.40
CA THR A 165 2.24 -33.18 -11.74
C THR A 165 2.41 -32.42 -13.05
N ILE A 166 1.33 -32.34 -13.84
CA ILE A 166 1.27 -31.51 -15.06
C ILE A 166 1.31 -30.05 -14.63
N GLN A 167 2.36 -29.32 -15.06
CA GLN A 167 2.57 -27.92 -14.67
C GLN A 167 3.62 -27.26 -15.57
N ASN A 168 3.68 -25.92 -15.54
CA ASN A 168 4.84 -25.19 -16.07
C ASN A 168 5.88 -25.07 -14.96
N ALA A 169 6.85 -25.97 -15.00
CA ALA A 169 7.96 -26.04 -14.06
C ALA A 169 8.96 -24.89 -14.30
N GLN A 170 9.65 -24.43 -13.24
CA GLN A 170 10.60 -23.32 -13.34
C GLN A 170 12.00 -23.71 -12.88
N ILE A 171 12.99 -23.29 -13.68
CA ILE A 171 14.41 -23.39 -13.37
C ILE A 171 14.97 -21.96 -13.37
N LEU A 172 15.54 -21.55 -12.25
CA LEU A 172 16.24 -20.27 -12.13
C LEU A 172 17.74 -20.51 -12.18
N LEU A 173 18.40 -19.81 -13.10
CA LEU A 173 19.84 -19.65 -13.11
C LEU A 173 20.16 -18.29 -12.48
N ALA A 174 20.97 -18.28 -11.42
CA ALA A 174 21.39 -17.09 -10.68
C ALA A 174 22.75 -17.37 -10.02
N GLY A 175 23.36 -16.39 -9.35
CA GLY A 175 24.57 -16.64 -8.57
C GLY A 175 25.35 -15.38 -8.27
N THR A 176 26.55 -15.51 -7.71
CA THR A 176 27.39 -14.36 -7.33
C THR A 176 28.00 -13.64 -8.54
N PHE A 177 28.02 -14.28 -9.72
CA PHE A 177 28.45 -13.67 -10.98
C PHE A 177 27.50 -12.60 -11.54
N GLY A 178 26.31 -12.43 -10.94
CA GLY A 178 25.45 -11.26 -11.15
C GLY A 178 24.43 -11.33 -12.29
N ASP A 179 24.42 -12.39 -13.11
CA ASP A 179 23.36 -12.60 -14.11
C ASP A 179 22.21 -13.48 -13.60
N THR A 180 21.02 -13.29 -14.17
CA THR A 180 19.85 -14.16 -13.90
C THR A 180 19.08 -14.57 -15.16
N ILE A 181 18.57 -15.81 -15.17
CA ILE A 181 17.65 -16.35 -16.19
C ILE A 181 16.58 -17.21 -15.52
N VAL A 182 15.33 -17.03 -15.91
CA VAL A 182 14.23 -17.94 -15.56
C VAL A 182 13.83 -18.71 -16.81
N VAL A 183 13.90 -20.04 -16.73
CA VAL A 183 13.48 -20.98 -17.77
C VAL A 183 12.18 -21.64 -17.33
N SER A 184 11.16 -21.62 -18.20
CA SER A 184 9.90 -22.34 -17.98
C SER A 184 9.88 -23.62 -18.80
N VAL A 185 9.59 -24.74 -18.16
CA VAL A 185 9.57 -26.08 -18.73
C VAL A 185 8.14 -26.62 -18.65
N PRO A 186 7.42 -26.79 -19.77
CA PRO A 186 6.09 -27.38 -19.73
C PRO A 186 6.21 -28.87 -19.41
N ILE A 187 5.51 -29.33 -18.36
CA ILE A 187 5.41 -30.74 -17.99
C ILE A 187 4.03 -31.24 -18.38
N ILE A 188 3.97 -32.28 -19.21
CA ILE A 188 2.75 -32.81 -19.82
C ILE A 188 2.55 -34.29 -19.49
N SER A 189 1.36 -34.84 -19.77
CA SER A 189 1.02 -36.23 -19.42
C SER A 189 1.71 -37.29 -20.30
N ASN A 190 1.95 -36.99 -21.58
CA ASN A 190 2.61 -37.89 -22.54
C ASN A 190 3.10 -37.07 -23.75
N ASP A 191 4.24 -37.45 -24.33
CA ASP A 191 4.96 -36.72 -25.37
C ASP A 191 5.35 -37.60 -26.59
N SER A 192 4.75 -38.80 -26.75
CA SER A 192 4.96 -39.67 -27.92
C SER A 192 3.97 -39.43 -29.06
N VAL A 193 4.46 -39.53 -30.31
CA VAL A 193 3.65 -39.57 -31.55
C VAL A 193 3.93 -40.88 -32.28
N THR A 194 2.91 -41.69 -32.50
CA THR A 194 3.03 -42.99 -33.21
C THR A 194 3.08 -42.77 -34.71
N VAL A 195 4.21 -43.05 -35.35
CA VAL A 195 4.32 -43.12 -36.82
C VAL A 195 4.37 -44.60 -37.22
N THR A 196 3.39 -45.07 -37.98
CA THR A 196 3.36 -46.43 -38.53
C THR A 196 3.67 -46.34 -40.02
N ALA A 197 4.83 -46.83 -40.45
CA ALA A 197 5.15 -47.01 -41.86
C ALA A 197 5.42 -48.50 -42.10
N THR A 198 4.61 -49.12 -42.96
CA THR A 198 4.79 -50.50 -43.42
C THR A 198 5.64 -50.48 -44.68
N VAL A 199 6.76 -51.23 -44.69
CA VAL A 199 7.60 -51.42 -45.87
C VAL A 199 7.40 -52.85 -46.38
N GLU A 200 6.86 -53.00 -47.57
CA GLU A 200 6.94 -54.26 -48.33
C GLU A 200 8.11 -54.20 -49.31
N ALA A 201 8.99 -55.19 -49.22
CA ALA A 201 10.08 -55.41 -50.17
C ALA A 201 9.65 -56.45 -51.20
N THR A 202 9.91 -56.19 -52.48
CA THR A 202 9.88 -57.23 -53.53
C THR A 202 11.14 -57.14 -54.37
N SER A 203 11.95 -58.21 -54.27
CA SER A 203 12.98 -58.59 -55.23
C SER A 203 12.38 -59.49 -56.32
N THR A 204 12.97 -59.54 -57.51
CA THR A 204 13.13 -60.77 -58.33
C THR A 204 14.11 -60.55 -59.49
N GLU A 205 15.06 -61.49 -59.64
CA GLU A 205 15.95 -61.79 -60.79
C GLU A 205 15.52 -63.20 -61.34
N PRO A 206 16.04 -63.90 -62.41
CA PRO A 206 17.26 -63.75 -63.26
C PRO A 206 17.08 -64.17 -64.80
N PRO A 207 18.05 -64.81 -65.55
CA PRO A 207 19.10 -64.29 -66.50
C PRO A 207 19.01 -64.90 -67.95
N PRO A 208 20.04 -65.06 -68.87
CA PRO A 208 21.41 -64.47 -69.07
C PRO A 208 21.71 -63.98 -70.53
N GLY A 209 22.86 -63.30 -70.78
CA GLY A 209 23.54 -63.37 -72.11
C GLY A 209 24.32 -62.13 -72.63
N GLY A 210 25.65 -62.14 -72.45
CA GLY A 210 26.67 -61.83 -73.47
C GLY A 210 26.70 -60.48 -74.24
N GLY A 211 27.58 -59.57 -73.80
CA GLY A 211 28.62 -58.95 -74.65
C GLY A 211 28.28 -57.70 -75.50
N GLY A 212 28.61 -56.51 -74.97
CA GLY A 212 28.70 -55.25 -75.71
C GLY A 212 28.14 -54.07 -74.91
N GLY A 213 28.99 -53.37 -74.16
CA GLY A 213 28.61 -52.45 -73.08
C GLY A 213 27.53 -51.42 -73.47
N PRO A 214 26.36 -51.43 -72.80
CA PRO A 214 25.41 -50.34 -72.90
C PRO A 214 25.85 -49.18 -72.00
N GLY A 215 25.46 -47.95 -72.34
CA GLY A 215 25.47 -46.86 -71.36
C GLY A 215 24.71 -47.28 -70.11
N ASP A 216 25.06 -46.71 -68.97
CA ASP A 216 24.40 -46.99 -67.71
C ASP A 216 22.87 -46.77 -67.82
N VAL A 217 22.11 -47.78 -67.41
CA VAL A 217 20.64 -47.88 -67.51
C VAL A 217 19.96 -48.00 -66.15
N ILE A 218 20.73 -47.94 -65.05
CA ILE A 218 20.19 -48.11 -63.70
C ILE A 218 19.92 -46.71 -63.14
N ALA A 219 18.67 -46.46 -62.72
CA ALA A 219 18.32 -45.18 -62.12
C ALA A 219 18.83 -45.08 -60.66
N PRO A 220 19.11 -43.86 -60.15
CA PRO A 220 19.59 -43.66 -58.79
C PRO A 220 18.53 -44.09 -57.76
N THR A 221 18.95 -44.69 -56.66
CA THR A 221 18.07 -45.02 -55.52
C THR A 221 17.96 -43.84 -54.57
N ILE A 222 16.74 -43.35 -54.33
CA ILE A 222 16.45 -42.23 -53.41
C ILE A 222 16.23 -42.76 -51.98
N SER A 223 16.80 -42.09 -50.98
CA SER A 223 16.69 -42.43 -49.56
C SER A 223 16.72 -41.18 -48.65
N ASN A 224 16.51 -41.36 -47.35
CA ASN A 224 16.62 -40.31 -46.31
C ASN A 224 15.82 -39.03 -46.60
N ILE A 225 14.61 -39.17 -47.13
CA ILE A 225 13.72 -38.04 -47.45
C ILE A 225 13.28 -37.36 -46.15
N GLN A 226 13.53 -36.06 -46.02
CA GLN A 226 13.11 -35.23 -44.89
C GLN A 226 12.59 -33.87 -45.38
N VAL A 227 11.71 -33.26 -44.59
CA VAL A 227 11.27 -31.87 -44.79
C VAL A 227 11.60 -31.08 -43.54
N ILE A 228 12.45 -30.07 -43.69
CA ILE A 228 13.00 -29.24 -42.61
C ILE A 228 12.79 -27.76 -42.92
N ASN A 229 13.03 -26.89 -41.93
CA ASN A 229 12.91 -25.43 -42.09
C ASN A 229 11.55 -24.96 -42.66
N ILE A 230 10.46 -25.62 -42.25
CA ILE A 230 9.10 -25.26 -42.65
C ILE A 230 8.73 -23.92 -42.01
N THR A 231 8.41 -22.92 -42.84
CA THR A 231 7.90 -21.61 -42.41
C THR A 231 6.45 -21.42 -42.87
N THR A 232 5.92 -20.21 -42.77
CA THR A 232 4.59 -19.87 -43.30
C THR A 232 4.54 -19.83 -44.83
N SER A 233 5.68 -19.74 -45.52
CA SER A 233 5.74 -19.61 -46.98
C SER A 233 6.87 -20.39 -47.67
N THR A 234 7.66 -21.14 -46.91
CA THR A 234 8.79 -21.93 -47.41
C THR A 234 8.89 -23.28 -46.72
N ALA A 235 9.53 -24.25 -47.37
CA ALA A 235 9.95 -25.52 -46.77
C ALA A 235 11.17 -26.06 -47.51
N THR A 236 12.08 -26.73 -46.83
CA THR A 236 13.27 -27.34 -47.47
C THR A 236 13.16 -28.85 -47.45
N VAL A 237 13.20 -29.47 -48.62
CA VAL A 237 13.20 -30.92 -48.81
C VAL A 237 14.64 -31.39 -48.98
N THR A 238 15.05 -32.41 -48.22
CA THR A 238 16.38 -33.02 -48.30
C THR A 238 16.28 -34.52 -48.52
N TRP A 239 17.20 -35.09 -49.29
CA TRP A 239 17.28 -36.53 -49.55
C TRP A 239 18.68 -36.92 -50.02
N ASP A 240 18.96 -38.23 -50.05
CA ASP A 240 20.22 -38.79 -50.54
C ASP A 240 19.99 -39.73 -51.72
N THR A 241 20.98 -39.84 -52.60
CA THR A 241 21.06 -40.86 -53.67
C THR A 241 22.31 -41.73 -53.52
N ASN A 242 22.22 -42.98 -53.97
CA ASN A 242 23.35 -43.91 -53.97
C ASN A 242 24.44 -43.58 -55.02
N GLU A 243 24.19 -42.61 -55.91
CA GLU A 243 25.11 -42.11 -56.93
C GLU A 243 24.86 -40.63 -57.24
N LEU A 244 25.75 -39.99 -58.00
CA LEU A 244 25.65 -38.56 -58.32
C LEU A 244 24.45 -38.27 -59.24
N ALA A 245 23.47 -37.54 -58.73
CA ALA A 245 22.23 -37.23 -59.45
C ALA A 245 21.88 -35.73 -59.37
N SER A 246 20.91 -35.32 -60.19
CA SER A 246 20.31 -33.99 -60.18
C SER A 246 19.29 -33.82 -59.05
N SER A 247 19.08 -32.57 -58.63
CA SER A 247 18.11 -32.21 -57.58
C SER A 247 16.89 -31.50 -58.15
N GLU A 248 15.71 -32.13 -58.07
CA GLU A 248 14.43 -31.56 -58.50
C GLU A 248 13.27 -32.06 -57.61
N VAL A 249 12.32 -31.17 -57.30
CA VAL A 249 11.11 -31.49 -56.53
C VAL A 249 9.86 -30.98 -57.26
N ALA A 250 8.91 -31.87 -57.52
CA ALA A 250 7.55 -31.52 -57.93
C ALA A 250 6.66 -31.39 -56.69
N TYR A 251 5.81 -30.37 -56.60
CA TYR A 251 4.94 -30.13 -55.44
C TYR A 251 3.61 -29.46 -55.81
N GLY A 252 2.59 -29.60 -54.98
CA GLY A 252 1.29 -28.96 -55.19
C GLY A 252 0.27 -29.30 -54.11
N LEU A 253 -0.96 -28.80 -54.25
CA LEU A 253 -2.04 -29.06 -53.29
C LEU A 253 -2.68 -30.45 -53.44
N THR A 254 -2.27 -31.22 -54.44
CA THR A 254 -2.76 -32.58 -54.74
C THR A 254 -1.62 -33.42 -55.29
N MET A 255 -1.82 -34.74 -55.37
CA MET A 255 -0.90 -35.70 -56.00
C MET A 255 -0.67 -35.48 -57.51
N ALA A 256 -1.37 -34.52 -58.14
CA ALA A 256 -1.08 -34.10 -59.51
C ALA A 256 0.09 -33.11 -59.60
N TYR A 257 0.63 -32.66 -58.46
CA TYR A 257 1.78 -31.76 -58.30
C TYR A 257 1.76 -30.60 -59.32
N GLY A 258 1.00 -29.55 -59.00
CA GLY A 258 0.78 -28.42 -59.92
C GLY A 258 1.94 -27.42 -60.08
N SER A 259 3.10 -27.69 -59.48
CA SER A 259 4.29 -26.83 -59.52
C SER A 259 5.56 -27.68 -59.44
N GLY A 260 6.69 -27.16 -59.91
CA GLY A 260 7.98 -27.84 -59.85
C GLY A 260 9.13 -26.85 -59.67
N THR A 261 10.20 -27.30 -59.05
CA THR A 261 11.43 -26.49 -58.94
C THR A 261 12.26 -26.59 -60.21
N ALA A 262 13.00 -25.54 -60.55
CA ALA A 262 14.04 -25.68 -61.57
C ALA A 262 15.12 -26.67 -61.08
N ILE A 263 15.68 -27.46 -62.00
CA ILE A 263 16.78 -28.38 -61.71
C ILE A 263 17.96 -27.58 -61.13
N VAL A 264 18.43 -27.97 -59.94
CA VAL A 264 19.61 -27.35 -59.34
C VAL A 264 20.86 -27.78 -60.12
N PRO A 265 21.73 -26.85 -60.56
CA PRO A 265 22.92 -27.20 -61.36
C PRO A 265 23.94 -28.05 -60.56
N GLY A 266 24.43 -29.13 -61.17
CA GLY A 266 25.43 -30.03 -60.60
C GLY A 266 24.85 -31.39 -60.17
N LEU A 267 25.64 -32.46 -60.31
CA LEU A 267 25.28 -33.79 -59.83
C LEU A 267 25.91 -34.03 -58.46
N VAL A 268 25.10 -34.38 -57.47
CA VAL A 268 25.50 -34.57 -56.07
C VAL A 268 24.83 -35.82 -55.50
N ALA A 269 25.33 -36.33 -54.36
CA ALA A 269 24.74 -37.47 -53.66
C ALA A 269 23.84 -37.07 -52.47
N GLY A 270 23.99 -35.84 -51.98
CA GLY A 270 23.15 -35.25 -50.94
C GLY A 270 22.45 -34.00 -51.47
N HIS A 271 21.13 -33.98 -51.39
CA HIS A 271 20.29 -33.01 -52.06
C HIS A 271 19.54 -32.13 -51.06
N SER A 272 19.35 -30.86 -51.42
CA SER A 272 18.58 -29.90 -50.63
C SER A 272 17.90 -28.89 -51.55
N VAL A 273 16.58 -28.83 -51.50
CA VAL A 273 15.76 -27.95 -52.34
C VAL A 273 14.77 -27.18 -51.47
N THR A 274 14.84 -25.85 -51.52
CA THR A 274 13.90 -24.96 -50.82
C THR A 274 12.74 -24.56 -51.71
N LEU A 275 11.54 -24.94 -51.30
CA LEU A 275 10.26 -24.51 -51.86
C LEU A 275 9.92 -23.13 -51.30
N THR A 276 9.46 -22.21 -52.16
CA THR A 276 9.11 -20.83 -51.78
C THR A 276 7.77 -20.42 -52.38
N GLY A 277 7.16 -19.36 -51.83
CA GLY A 277 5.87 -18.86 -52.32
C GLY A 277 4.67 -19.74 -51.93
N LEU A 278 4.80 -20.54 -50.87
CA LEU A 278 3.74 -21.40 -50.37
C LEU A 278 2.69 -20.60 -49.58
N THR A 279 1.46 -21.09 -49.53
CA THR A 279 0.40 -20.49 -48.71
C THR A 279 0.49 -20.97 -47.26
N PRO A 280 0.35 -20.09 -46.25
CA PRO A 280 0.38 -20.47 -44.83
C PRO A 280 -0.71 -21.47 -44.44
N GLY A 281 -0.44 -22.33 -43.44
CA GLY A 281 -1.39 -23.30 -42.89
C GLY A 281 -1.95 -24.30 -43.90
N THR A 282 -1.23 -24.54 -45.00
CA THR A 282 -1.71 -25.33 -46.14
C THR A 282 -0.89 -26.60 -46.27
N GLN A 283 -1.58 -27.73 -46.48
CA GLN A 283 -0.94 -29.01 -46.77
C GLN A 283 -0.52 -29.07 -48.25
N TYR A 284 0.70 -29.50 -48.49
CA TYR A 284 1.28 -29.71 -49.81
C TYR A 284 1.74 -31.15 -49.97
N HIS A 285 1.50 -31.70 -51.17
CA HIS A 285 2.03 -32.95 -51.68
C HIS A 285 3.32 -32.66 -52.46
N PHE A 286 4.31 -33.54 -52.38
CA PHE A 286 5.55 -33.44 -53.15
C PHE A 286 6.11 -34.79 -53.56
N GLN A 287 6.88 -34.78 -54.64
CA GLN A 287 7.64 -35.90 -55.18
C GLN A 287 9.03 -35.43 -55.60
N ILE A 288 10.04 -36.26 -55.34
CA ILE A 288 11.43 -36.02 -55.74
C ILE A 288 11.69 -36.62 -57.11
N LEU A 289 12.42 -35.90 -57.95
CA LEU A 289 12.90 -36.35 -59.26
C LEU A 289 14.43 -36.23 -59.27
N SER A 290 15.14 -37.34 -59.47
CA SER A 290 16.61 -37.37 -59.53
C SER A 290 17.08 -38.13 -60.76
N ARG A 291 17.89 -37.47 -61.60
CA ARG A 291 18.51 -38.06 -62.79
C ARG A 291 20.01 -38.16 -62.63
N ASP A 292 20.59 -39.32 -62.92
CA ASP A 292 22.04 -39.51 -62.95
C ASP A 292 22.70 -38.80 -64.15
N GLY A 293 24.02 -38.96 -64.30
CA GLY A 293 24.79 -38.40 -65.42
C GLY A 293 24.52 -39.04 -66.78
N SER A 294 23.89 -40.21 -66.81
CA SER A 294 23.49 -40.97 -68.01
C SER A 294 22.07 -40.62 -68.47
N GLY A 295 21.30 -39.96 -67.62
CA GLY A 295 19.93 -39.48 -67.86
C GLY A 295 18.83 -40.37 -67.28
N ASN A 296 19.14 -41.43 -66.52
CA ASN A 296 18.11 -42.31 -65.96
C ASN A 296 17.41 -41.60 -64.79
N LEU A 297 16.07 -41.55 -64.83
CA LEU A 297 15.24 -40.85 -63.85
C LEU A 297 14.72 -41.81 -62.77
N ALA A 298 14.94 -41.44 -61.50
CA ALA A 298 14.25 -42.00 -60.37
C ALA A 298 13.23 -41.02 -59.78
N THR A 299 12.12 -41.55 -59.27
CA THR A 299 11.06 -40.78 -58.61
C THR A 299 10.72 -41.38 -57.25
N SER A 300 10.55 -40.54 -56.22
CA SER A 300 10.07 -41.01 -54.91
C SER A 300 8.56 -41.33 -54.92
N ALA A 301 8.07 -41.94 -53.85
CA ALA A 301 6.65 -41.95 -53.53
C ALA A 301 6.12 -40.55 -53.18
N ASP A 302 4.80 -40.37 -53.17
CA ASP A 302 4.15 -39.15 -52.66
C ASP A 302 4.46 -38.97 -51.18
N ALA A 303 4.77 -37.73 -50.79
CA ALA A 303 4.93 -37.33 -49.42
C ALA A 303 4.27 -35.97 -49.18
N THR A 304 3.91 -35.67 -47.93
CA THR A 304 3.21 -34.43 -47.58
C THR A 304 3.94 -33.65 -46.50
N PHE A 305 3.77 -32.32 -46.53
CA PHE A 305 4.12 -31.43 -45.43
C PHE A 305 3.07 -30.32 -45.31
N THR A 306 3.00 -29.66 -44.15
CA THR A 306 2.06 -28.54 -43.92
C THR A 306 2.83 -27.30 -43.50
N THR A 307 2.64 -26.18 -44.21
CA THR A 307 3.27 -24.90 -43.85
C THR A 307 2.76 -24.37 -42.52
N LEU A 308 3.55 -23.55 -41.83
CA LEU A 308 3.11 -22.91 -40.59
C LEU A 308 1.94 -21.95 -40.88
N GLY A 309 0.97 -21.86 -39.96
CA GLY A 309 -0.14 -20.90 -40.05
C GLY A 309 0.32 -19.46 -39.78
N VAL A 310 -0.46 -18.47 -40.24
CA VAL A 310 -0.26 -17.07 -39.81
C VAL A 310 -0.73 -16.94 -38.37
N VAL A 311 0.15 -16.49 -37.47
CA VAL A 311 -0.23 -16.18 -36.09
C VAL A 311 -1.06 -14.90 -36.09
N VAL A 312 -2.34 -15.02 -35.77
CA VAL A 312 -3.26 -13.89 -35.59
C VAL A 312 -3.36 -13.62 -34.09
N LEU A 313 -2.87 -12.46 -33.64
CA LEU A 313 -2.91 -12.11 -32.22
C LEU A 313 -4.35 -11.82 -31.76
N PRO A 314 -4.69 -12.19 -30.50
CA PRO A 314 -6.01 -11.90 -29.95
C PRO A 314 -6.17 -10.40 -29.68
N VAL A 315 -7.34 -9.87 -30.03
CA VAL A 315 -7.76 -8.48 -29.86
C VAL A 315 -9.12 -8.48 -29.17
N ILE A 316 -9.23 -7.77 -28.04
CA ILE A 316 -10.48 -7.60 -27.29
C ILE A 316 -11.25 -6.39 -27.84
N SER A 317 -12.56 -6.53 -27.99
CA SER A 317 -13.50 -5.49 -28.42
C SER A 317 -14.84 -5.61 -27.69
N ASN A 318 -15.69 -4.57 -27.79
CA ASN A 318 -17.06 -4.57 -27.27
C ASN A 318 -17.21 -4.95 -25.79
N VAL A 319 -16.29 -4.49 -24.93
CA VAL A 319 -16.37 -4.74 -23.48
C VAL A 319 -17.55 -3.95 -22.89
N GLN A 320 -18.52 -4.66 -22.31
CA GLN A 320 -19.71 -4.09 -21.71
C GLN A 320 -20.07 -4.81 -20.40
N VAL A 321 -20.82 -4.11 -19.55
CA VAL A 321 -21.45 -4.70 -18.36
C VAL A 321 -22.95 -4.52 -18.50
N VAL A 322 -23.70 -5.61 -18.41
CA VAL A 322 -25.16 -5.67 -18.54
C VAL A 322 -25.76 -6.42 -17.36
N ASN A 323 -27.09 -6.41 -17.22
CA ASN A 323 -27.84 -7.10 -16.15
C ASN A 323 -27.27 -6.83 -14.75
N ILE A 324 -26.95 -5.57 -14.46
CA ILE A 324 -26.45 -5.15 -13.16
C ILE A 324 -27.60 -5.17 -12.16
N THR A 325 -27.45 -5.96 -11.11
CA THR A 325 -28.31 -5.96 -9.93
C THR A 325 -27.56 -5.32 -8.75
N ASP A 326 -28.11 -5.43 -7.55
CA ASP A 326 -27.45 -5.06 -6.30
C ASP A 326 -26.30 -6.01 -5.92
N THR A 327 -26.40 -7.29 -6.29
CA THR A 327 -25.42 -8.33 -5.91
C THR A 327 -24.74 -9.05 -7.08
N THR A 328 -25.16 -8.78 -8.32
CA THR A 328 -24.64 -9.44 -9.53
C THR A 328 -24.46 -8.48 -10.71
N ALA A 329 -23.62 -8.86 -11.66
CA ALA A 329 -23.47 -8.17 -12.94
C ALA A 329 -22.99 -9.15 -14.02
N LEU A 330 -23.29 -8.91 -15.29
CA LEU A 330 -22.81 -9.74 -16.40
C LEU A 330 -21.82 -8.97 -17.27
N VAL A 331 -20.58 -9.44 -17.37
CA VAL A 331 -19.56 -8.82 -18.21
C VAL A 331 -19.47 -9.56 -19.55
N THR A 332 -19.60 -8.81 -20.65
CA THR A 332 -19.56 -9.35 -22.01
C THR A 332 -18.50 -8.65 -22.86
N TRP A 333 -17.85 -9.40 -23.75
CA TRP A 333 -16.89 -8.86 -24.73
C TRP A 333 -16.70 -9.81 -25.90
N SER A 334 -15.96 -9.39 -26.93
CA SER A 334 -15.68 -10.21 -28.12
C SER A 334 -14.20 -10.20 -28.48
N THR A 335 -13.73 -11.28 -29.09
CA THR A 335 -12.37 -11.45 -29.61
C THR A 335 -12.36 -11.86 -31.08
N ASN A 336 -11.30 -11.51 -31.80
CA ASN A 336 -11.10 -11.84 -33.21
C ASN A 336 -10.65 -13.30 -33.47
N VAL A 337 -10.29 -14.04 -32.42
CA VAL A 337 -9.84 -15.44 -32.46
C VAL A 337 -10.40 -16.18 -31.26
N LEU A 338 -10.46 -17.51 -31.30
CA LEU A 338 -10.95 -18.33 -30.18
C LEU A 338 -10.04 -18.16 -28.96
N THR A 339 -10.57 -17.64 -27.86
CA THR A 339 -9.84 -17.39 -26.61
C THR A 339 -10.63 -17.86 -25.40
N ASN A 340 -9.95 -18.10 -24.27
CA ASN A 340 -10.63 -18.27 -22.99
C ASN A 340 -11.18 -16.94 -22.44
N SER A 341 -11.96 -17.01 -21.36
CA SER A 341 -12.61 -15.86 -20.75
C SER A 341 -12.11 -15.63 -19.33
N LYS A 342 -11.60 -14.45 -19.01
CA LYS A 342 -11.29 -14.07 -17.62
C LYS A 342 -11.68 -12.63 -17.34
N VAL A 343 -12.36 -12.40 -16.21
CA VAL A 343 -12.65 -11.06 -15.68
C VAL A 343 -11.93 -10.92 -14.34
N ASN A 344 -11.06 -9.93 -14.21
CA ASN A 344 -10.55 -9.47 -12.90
C ASN A 344 -11.40 -8.29 -12.46
N TYR A 345 -11.90 -8.29 -11.23
CA TYR A 345 -12.76 -7.22 -10.71
C TYR A 345 -12.55 -6.98 -9.21
N GLY A 346 -12.93 -5.79 -8.75
CA GLY A 346 -13.03 -5.46 -7.33
C GLY A 346 -13.16 -3.97 -7.03
N LYS A 347 -13.16 -3.61 -5.75
CA LYS A 347 -13.45 -2.23 -5.29
C LYS A 347 -12.33 -1.23 -5.65
N THR A 348 -11.16 -1.71 -6.06
CA THR A 348 -10.00 -0.89 -6.49
C THR A 348 -9.41 -1.44 -7.79
N ILE A 349 -8.49 -0.70 -8.42
CA ILE A 349 -7.78 -1.13 -9.65
C ILE A 349 -6.87 -2.36 -9.46
N LEU A 350 -6.64 -2.78 -8.22
CA LEU A 350 -5.94 -4.03 -7.92
C LEU A 350 -6.86 -5.25 -8.07
N TYR A 351 -8.16 -5.02 -8.26
CA TYR A 351 -9.23 -6.00 -8.39
C TYR A 351 -9.35 -6.91 -7.16
N GLY A 352 -8.39 -7.81 -6.93
CA GLY A 352 -8.41 -8.73 -5.80
C GLY A 352 -9.41 -9.88 -5.94
N SER A 353 -10.25 -9.88 -6.98
CA SER A 353 -11.14 -11.00 -7.33
C SER A 353 -11.09 -11.27 -8.84
N SER A 354 -11.35 -12.52 -9.24
CA SER A 354 -11.44 -12.89 -10.65
C SER A 354 -12.37 -14.07 -10.89
N VAL A 355 -13.06 -14.07 -12.03
CA VAL A 355 -13.83 -15.22 -12.55
C VAL A 355 -13.23 -15.63 -13.89
N THR A 356 -13.15 -16.93 -14.15
CA THR A 356 -12.55 -17.48 -15.38
C THR A 356 -13.43 -18.60 -15.93
N ASP A 357 -13.56 -18.66 -17.25
CA ASP A 357 -14.09 -19.79 -18.02
C ASP A 357 -13.00 -20.25 -19.02
N PRO A 358 -12.53 -21.50 -18.94
CA PRO A 358 -11.49 -22.03 -19.81
C PRO A 358 -11.95 -22.28 -21.25
N GLY A 359 -13.25 -22.24 -21.54
CA GLY A 359 -13.80 -22.48 -22.88
C GLY A 359 -13.33 -21.48 -23.92
N PHE A 360 -12.91 -21.99 -25.08
CA PHE A 360 -12.43 -21.16 -26.19
C PHE A 360 -13.59 -20.69 -27.06
N VAL A 361 -13.90 -19.40 -26.99
CA VAL A 361 -14.99 -18.73 -27.73
C VAL A 361 -14.53 -17.37 -28.26
N THR A 362 -15.30 -16.79 -29.19
CA THR A 362 -15.12 -15.42 -29.69
C THR A 362 -16.11 -14.42 -29.10
N SER A 363 -17.18 -14.91 -28.46
CA SER A 363 -18.18 -14.12 -27.75
C SER A 363 -18.20 -14.56 -26.30
N HIS A 364 -17.77 -13.67 -25.42
CA HIS A 364 -17.53 -13.95 -24.01
C HIS A 364 -18.65 -13.37 -23.16
N SER A 365 -19.02 -14.11 -22.12
CA SER A 365 -20.03 -13.71 -21.15
C SER A 365 -19.72 -14.35 -19.81
N LEU A 366 -19.31 -13.54 -18.82
CA LEU A 366 -19.00 -14.02 -17.48
C LEU A 366 -19.88 -13.32 -16.43
N PRO A 367 -20.69 -14.07 -15.66
CA PRO A 367 -21.45 -13.52 -14.55
C PRO A 367 -20.53 -13.28 -13.35
N LEU A 368 -20.73 -12.13 -12.71
CA LEU A 368 -20.17 -11.75 -11.43
C LEU A 368 -21.27 -11.86 -10.38
N SER A 369 -20.96 -12.48 -9.23
CA SER A 369 -21.89 -12.68 -8.12
C SER A 369 -21.22 -12.32 -6.78
N GLY A 370 -22.03 -12.18 -5.72
CA GLY A 370 -21.52 -11.83 -4.39
C GLY A 370 -20.99 -10.40 -4.30
N LEU A 371 -21.49 -9.50 -5.16
CA LEU A 371 -21.12 -8.09 -5.13
C LEU A 371 -21.84 -7.37 -3.99
N SER A 372 -21.21 -6.34 -3.44
CA SER A 372 -21.86 -5.48 -2.44
C SER A 372 -22.82 -4.50 -3.14
N PRO A 373 -24.04 -4.26 -2.61
CA PRO A 373 -24.96 -3.25 -3.13
C PRO A 373 -24.38 -1.83 -3.16
N SER A 374 -24.89 -1.00 -4.08
CA SER A 374 -24.51 0.41 -4.31
C SER A 374 -22.99 0.67 -4.34
N THR A 375 -22.21 -0.31 -4.80
CA THR A 375 -20.74 -0.29 -4.76
C THR A 375 -20.17 -0.20 -6.17
N THR A 376 -19.20 0.71 -6.37
CA THR A 376 -18.46 0.82 -7.63
C THR A 376 -17.37 -0.24 -7.68
N TYR A 377 -17.37 -1.04 -8.74
CA TYR A 377 -16.35 -2.03 -9.03
C TYR A 377 -15.52 -1.60 -10.24
N ASN A 378 -14.21 -1.77 -10.12
CA ASN A 378 -13.24 -1.74 -11.21
C ASN A 378 -13.13 -3.15 -11.80
N PHE A 379 -12.98 -3.27 -13.11
CA PHE A 379 -12.73 -4.56 -13.76
C PHE A 379 -11.87 -4.43 -15.02
N SER A 380 -11.21 -5.52 -15.37
CA SER A 380 -10.55 -5.74 -16.67
C SER A 380 -10.82 -7.16 -17.14
N VAL A 381 -10.86 -7.34 -18.46
CA VAL A 381 -11.00 -8.66 -19.07
C VAL A 381 -9.67 -9.09 -19.68
N THR A 382 -9.33 -10.36 -19.51
CA THR A 382 -8.15 -11.01 -20.06
C THR A 382 -8.60 -12.21 -20.89
N SER A 383 -8.06 -12.33 -22.09
CA SER A 383 -8.34 -13.43 -23.01
C SER A 383 -7.03 -14.02 -23.53
N VAL A 384 -6.92 -15.34 -23.48
CA VAL A 384 -5.75 -16.12 -23.90
C VAL A 384 -6.18 -17.07 -25.00
N ASP A 385 -5.47 -17.09 -26.13
CA ASP A 385 -5.74 -18.01 -27.23
C ASP A 385 -5.16 -19.42 -26.98
N GLN A 386 -5.45 -20.36 -27.88
CA GLN A 386 -4.97 -21.75 -27.78
C GLN A 386 -3.44 -21.86 -27.89
N LEU A 387 -2.77 -20.83 -28.39
CA LEU A 387 -1.32 -20.72 -28.55
C LEU A 387 -0.67 -19.96 -27.37
N SER A 388 -1.43 -19.71 -26.30
CA SER A 388 -1.00 -18.99 -25.09
C SER A 388 -0.66 -17.50 -25.29
N ASN A 389 -1.10 -16.87 -26.38
CA ASN A 389 -1.02 -15.41 -26.52
C ASN A 389 -2.11 -14.77 -25.66
N SER A 390 -1.72 -13.79 -24.83
CA SER A 390 -2.62 -13.13 -23.88
C SER A 390 -2.82 -11.66 -24.23
N VAL A 391 -4.06 -11.18 -24.13
CA VAL A 391 -4.43 -9.77 -24.26
C VAL A 391 -5.34 -9.38 -23.10
N SER A 392 -5.20 -8.16 -22.61
CA SER A 392 -6.07 -7.61 -21.56
C SER A 392 -6.64 -6.25 -21.97
N SER A 393 -7.86 -5.96 -21.54
CA SER A 393 -8.47 -4.64 -21.71
C SER A 393 -7.85 -3.60 -20.77
N LEU A 394 -8.14 -2.32 -21.04
CA LEU A 394 -7.96 -1.28 -20.04
C LEU A 394 -8.94 -1.49 -18.87
N ASN A 395 -8.66 -0.84 -17.73
CA ASN A 395 -9.58 -0.80 -16.60
C ASN A 395 -10.87 -0.07 -16.99
N ALA A 396 -12.01 -0.65 -16.62
CA ALA A 396 -13.33 -0.06 -16.73
C ALA A 396 -14.06 -0.19 -15.39
N THR A 397 -15.18 0.51 -15.23
CA THR A 397 -15.96 0.50 -13.98
C THR A 397 -17.44 0.27 -14.22
N PHE A 398 -18.12 -0.30 -13.23
CA PHE A 398 -19.58 -0.35 -13.13
C PHE A 398 -19.99 -0.18 -11.67
N LYS A 399 -21.26 0.15 -11.40
CA LYS A 399 -21.79 0.30 -10.04
C LYS A 399 -23.02 -0.57 -9.87
N THR A 400 -23.05 -1.40 -8.82
CA THR A 400 -24.22 -2.21 -8.47
C THR A 400 -25.40 -1.34 -8.05
N LEU A 401 -26.61 -1.86 -8.21
CA LEU A 401 -27.83 -1.18 -7.78
C LEU A 401 -27.90 -1.10 -6.24
N LYS A 402 -28.76 -0.23 -5.73
CA LYS A 402 -29.10 -0.23 -4.30
C LYS A 402 -29.97 -1.45 -4.02
N ASP A 403 -29.70 -2.13 -2.91
CA ASP A 403 -30.60 -3.12 -2.33
C ASP A 403 -31.93 -2.46 -1.93
N GLN A 404 -33.03 -3.13 -2.29
CA GLN A 404 -34.42 -2.72 -2.07
C GLN A 404 -35.27 -3.86 -1.51
N THR A 405 -34.68 -5.02 -1.22
CA THR A 405 -35.41 -6.19 -0.74
C THR A 405 -35.40 -6.21 0.78
N PRO A 406 -36.50 -5.83 1.45
CA PRO A 406 -36.56 -5.91 2.90
C PRO A 406 -36.50 -7.35 3.39
N PRO A 407 -36.01 -7.57 4.63
CA PRO A 407 -36.06 -8.88 5.25
C PRO A 407 -37.48 -9.42 5.40
N ALA A 408 -37.59 -10.73 5.59
CA ALA A 408 -38.85 -11.34 6.00
C ALA A 408 -39.31 -10.80 7.38
N ASN A 409 -40.61 -10.85 7.65
CA ASN A 409 -41.13 -10.52 8.97
C ASN A 409 -40.57 -11.47 10.04
N VAL A 410 -40.46 -10.96 11.27
CA VAL A 410 -40.13 -11.82 12.42
C VAL A 410 -41.15 -12.93 12.59
N MET A 411 -40.68 -14.09 13.02
CA MET A 411 -41.51 -15.26 13.26
C MET A 411 -41.88 -15.35 14.74
N SER A 412 -42.96 -16.07 15.04
CA SER A 412 -43.41 -16.35 16.42
C SER A 412 -43.47 -15.11 17.32
N PHE A 413 -43.83 -13.95 16.77
CA PHE A 413 -43.94 -12.73 17.57
C PHE A 413 -45.11 -12.87 18.54
N THR A 414 -44.81 -12.80 19.84
CA THR A 414 -45.81 -12.83 20.90
C THR A 414 -45.66 -11.64 21.82
N ALA A 415 -46.80 -11.17 22.32
CA ALA A 415 -46.89 -10.16 23.35
C ALA A 415 -47.69 -10.74 24.52
N VAL A 416 -47.07 -10.84 25.69
CA VAL A 416 -47.67 -11.42 26.89
C VAL A 416 -47.75 -10.35 27.97
N GLY A 417 -48.97 -10.04 28.40
CA GLY A 417 -49.19 -9.11 29.52
C GLY A 417 -48.81 -9.76 30.84
N GLY A 418 -47.96 -9.09 31.61
CA GLY A 418 -47.65 -9.41 33.00
C GLY A 418 -48.16 -8.31 33.93
N VAL A 419 -47.78 -8.38 35.21
CA VAL A 419 -48.10 -7.35 36.20
C VAL A 419 -47.33 -6.07 35.85
N MET A 420 -48.05 -5.05 35.36
CA MET A 420 -47.48 -3.74 34.95
C MET A 420 -46.40 -3.81 33.86
N ILE A 421 -46.30 -4.91 33.11
CA ILE A 421 -45.31 -5.09 32.03
C ILE A 421 -45.93 -5.82 30.84
N VAL A 422 -45.32 -5.69 29.67
CA VAL A 422 -45.56 -6.59 28.54
C VAL A 422 -44.24 -7.21 28.10
N THR A 423 -44.17 -8.53 28.13
CA THR A 423 -43.02 -9.28 27.60
C THR A 423 -43.25 -9.57 26.13
N LEU A 424 -42.31 -9.17 25.29
CA LEU A 424 -42.33 -9.37 23.85
C LEU A 424 -41.25 -10.39 23.46
N THR A 425 -41.59 -11.40 22.67
CA THR A 425 -40.63 -12.39 22.17
C THR A 425 -40.86 -12.67 20.70
N TRP A 426 -39.79 -12.95 19.95
CA TRP A 426 -39.83 -13.27 18.53
C TRP A 426 -38.63 -14.10 18.11
N THR A 427 -38.69 -14.67 16.91
CA THR A 427 -37.54 -15.26 16.23
C THR A 427 -37.17 -14.43 15.00
N LEU A 428 -35.87 -14.22 14.81
CA LEU A 428 -35.35 -13.44 13.69
C LEU A 428 -35.53 -14.21 12.37
N PRO A 429 -35.82 -13.50 11.25
CA PRO A 429 -35.81 -14.11 9.93
C PRO A 429 -34.39 -14.55 9.54
N SER A 430 -34.28 -15.58 8.73
CA SER A 430 -33.01 -16.00 8.14
C SER A 430 -32.71 -15.14 6.92
N ASP A 431 -32.22 -13.93 7.15
CA ASP A 431 -31.78 -13.00 6.10
C ASP A 431 -30.29 -12.68 6.25
N PRO A 432 -29.44 -12.89 5.22
CA PRO A 432 -27.99 -12.68 5.32
C PRO A 432 -27.55 -11.27 5.73
N ASP A 433 -28.34 -10.24 5.46
CA ASP A 433 -28.03 -8.84 5.75
C ASP A 433 -28.95 -8.22 6.80
N LEU A 434 -29.66 -9.04 7.58
CA LEU A 434 -30.49 -8.58 8.70
C LEU A 434 -29.66 -7.74 9.68
N ALA A 435 -30.05 -6.49 9.86
CA ALA A 435 -29.41 -5.56 10.80
C ALA A 435 -30.13 -5.51 12.16
N GLY A 436 -31.44 -5.78 12.20
CA GLY A 436 -32.19 -5.81 13.45
C GLY A 436 -33.71 -5.89 13.28
N VAL A 437 -34.39 -5.76 14.41
CA VAL A 437 -35.85 -5.63 14.50
C VAL A 437 -36.16 -4.34 15.25
N ARG A 438 -37.07 -3.54 14.69
CA ARG A 438 -37.57 -2.30 15.28
C ARG A 438 -39.01 -2.51 15.72
N ILE A 439 -39.28 -2.44 17.03
CA ILE A 439 -40.61 -2.65 17.60
C ILE A 439 -41.26 -1.33 17.93
N MET A 440 -42.39 -1.07 17.29
CA MET A 440 -43.23 0.08 17.54
C MET A 440 -44.47 -0.31 18.36
N ARG A 441 -44.94 0.60 19.20
CA ARG A 441 -46.14 0.44 20.04
C ARG A 441 -47.11 1.60 19.88
N LYS A 442 -48.41 1.29 19.85
CA LYS A 442 -49.50 2.28 19.81
C LYS A 442 -50.69 1.83 20.65
N GLN A 443 -51.53 2.79 21.06
CA GLN A 443 -52.81 2.50 21.73
C GLN A 443 -53.94 2.58 20.69
N GLY A 444 -54.91 1.67 20.80
CA GLY A 444 -56.11 1.63 19.93
C GLY A 444 -55.94 0.96 18.57
N THR A 445 -54.80 1.12 17.89
CA THR A 445 -54.53 0.48 16.58
C THR A 445 -53.10 -0.04 16.49
N TYR A 446 -52.85 -1.01 15.60
CA TYR A 446 -51.50 -1.44 15.26
C TYR A 446 -50.70 -0.32 14.57
N PRO A 447 -49.39 -0.19 14.86
CA PRO A 447 -48.47 0.59 14.04
C PRO A 447 -48.45 0.12 12.59
N THR A 448 -48.48 1.05 11.64
CA THR A 448 -48.45 0.72 10.19
C THR A 448 -47.07 0.88 9.54
N GLY A 449 -46.06 1.30 10.30
CA GLY A 449 -44.70 1.46 9.78
C GLY A 449 -43.65 1.69 10.87
N PRO A 450 -42.36 1.69 10.50
CA PRO A 450 -41.23 1.74 11.43
C PRO A 450 -41.08 3.07 12.20
N MET A 451 -41.90 4.07 11.87
CA MET A 451 -41.95 5.38 12.53
C MET A 451 -43.33 5.69 13.12
N ASP A 452 -44.30 4.77 13.05
CA ASP A 452 -45.66 4.99 13.57
C ASP A 452 -45.76 4.51 15.02
N GLY A 453 -45.91 5.43 15.97
CA GLY A 453 -46.04 5.12 17.40
C GLY A 453 -44.74 5.28 18.19
N ASN A 454 -44.69 4.65 19.36
CA ASN A 454 -43.57 4.75 20.30
C ASN A 454 -42.58 3.60 20.08
N LEU A 455 -41.29 3.93 19.96
CA LEU A 455 -40.22 2.94 19.84
C LEU A 455 -40.02 2.22 21.17
N ILE A 456 -40.14 0.90 21.17
CA ILE A 456 -39.90 0.05 22.34
C ILE A 456 -38.52 -0.59 22.28
N PHE A 457 -38.13 -1.04 21.08
CA PHE A 457 -36.89 -1.76 20.90
C PHE A 457 -36.35 -1.57 19.47
N SER A 458 -35.03 -1.50 19.33
CA SER A 458 -34.33 -1.55 18.04
C SER A 458 -33.01 -2.31 18.22
N GLY A 459 -32.83 -3.42 17.54
CA GLY A 459 -31.59 -4.20 17.59
C GLY A 459 -31.79 -5.69 17.27
N MET A 460 -30.79 -6.51 17.61
CA MET A 460 -30.74 -7.95 17.26
C MET A 460 -31.21 -8.90 18.38
N ALA A 461 -31.78 -8.37 19.47
CA ALA A 461 -32.36 -9.23 20.51
C ALA A 461 -33.59 -9.97 19.98
N THR A 462 -33.96 -11.06 20.64
CA THR A 462 -35.15 -11.88 20.35
C THR A 462 -36.24 -11.73 21.42
N SER A 463 -35.99 -10.89 22.41
CA SER A 463 -36.97 -10.55 23.43
C SER A 463 -36.71 -9.16 24.00
N THR A 464 -37.77 -8.52 24.48
CA THR A 464 -37.69 -7.27 25.23
C THR A 464 -38.88 -7.17 26.18
N VAL A 465 -38.83 -6.25 27.13
CA VAL A 465 -39.92 -5.98 28.06
C VAL A 465 -40.30 -4.51 27.94
N ASP A 466 -41.58 -4.26 27.66
CA ASP A 466 -42.16 -2.94 27.75
C ASP A 466 -42.67 -2.68 29.17
N ILE A 467 -41.97 -1.79 29.88
CA ILE A 467 -42.30 -1.37 31.25
C ILE A 467 -43.12 -0.07 31.27
N ALA A 468 -43.24 0.64 30.15
CA ALA A 468 -43.92 1.92 30.06
C ALA A 468 -45.41 1.72 29.75
N VAL A 469 -46.05 0.78 30.44
CA VAL A 469 -47.43 0.32 30.19
C VAL A 469 -48.29 0.51 31.43
N VAL A 470 -49.58 0.75 31.20
CA VAL A 470 -50.57 0.91 32.27
C VAL A 470 -51.44 -0.35 32.36
N ALA A 471 -51.63 -0.87 33.58
CA ALA A 471 -52.53 -2.00 33.83
C ALA A 471 -53.94 -1.75 33.26
N GLY A 472 -54.52 -2.79 32.66
CA GLY A 472 -55.85 -2.74 32.04
C GLY A 472 -55.91 -2.03 30.68
N THR A 473 -54.82 -1.40 30.20
CA THR A 473 -54.77 -0.75 28.89
C THR A 473 -54.22 -1.71 27.83
N THR A 474 -54.98 -1.95 26.76
CA THR A 474 -54.50 -2.77 25.62
C THR A 474 -53.54 -1.98 24.73
N TYR A 475 -52.34 -2.53 24.54
CA TYR A 475 -51.33 -1.98 23.64
C TYR A 475 -51.15 -2.88 22.42
N TYR A 476 -50.91 -2.24 21.27
CA TYR A 476 -50.71 -2.88 19.98
C TYR A 476 -49.25 -2.70 19.55
N TYR A 477 -48.60 -3.80 19.19
CA TYR A 477 -47.18 -3.85 18.84
C TYR A 477 -46.98 -4.32 17.41
N ALA A 478 -45.99 -3.75 16.73
CA ALA A 478 -45.53 -4.21 15.43
C ALA A 478 -43.98 -4.21 15.36
N PRO A 479 -43.33 -5.39 15.26
CA PRO A 479 -41.92 -5.54 14.93
C PRO A 479 -41.68 -5.49 13.42
N PHE A 480 -40.87 -4.54 12.99
CA PHE A 480 -40.37 -4.40 11.62
C PHE A 480 -38.91 -4.89 11.57
N ALA A 481 -38.67 -6.06 10.98
CA ALA A 481 -37.31 -6.51 10.67
C ALA A 481 -36.71 -5.57 9.61
N TYR A 482 -35.41 -5.25 9.73
CA TYR A 482 -34.73 -4.38 8.79
C TYR A 482 -33.31 -4.84 8.50
N ASP A 483 -32.88 -4.64 7.26
CA ASP A 483 -31.53 -4.97 6.77
C ASP A 483 -30.54 -3.82 7.00
N THR A 484 -29.28 -4.04 6.62
CA THR A 484 -28.23 -3.01 6.66
C THR A 484 -28.45 -1.84 5.70
N ALA A 485 -29.33 -1.97 4.71
CA ALA A 485 -29.73 -0.93 3.75
C ALA A 485 -30.97 -0.12 4.21
N GLU A 486 -31.47 -0.41 5.42
CA GLU A 486 -32.67 0.14 6.05
C GLU A 486 -33.97 -0.11 5.26
N ASN A 487 -34.08 -1.25 4.55
CA ASN A 487 -35.38 -1.70 4.06
C ASN A 487 -36.11 -2.44 5.20
N TYR A 488 -37.38 -2.09 5.41
CA TYR A 488 -38.20 -2.62 6.51
C TYR A 488 -39.22 -3.63 6.00
N ALA A 489 -39.33 -4.75 6.69
CA ALA A 489 -40.42 -5.71 6.51
C ALA A 489 -41.78 -5.05 6.80
N SER A 490 -42.88 -5.68 6.39
CA SER A 490 -44.23 -5.11 6.57
C SER A 490 -44.72 -5.08 8.02
N GLY A 491 -44.06 -5.82 8.91
CA GLY A 491 -44.36 -5.91 10.34
C GLY A 491 -45.19 -7.15 10.69
N ALA A 492 -44.82 -7.86 11.76
CA ALA A 492 -45.74 -8.80 12.43
C ALA A 492 -46.62 -8.03 13.44
N LEU A 493 -47.73 -8.62 13.90
CA LEU A 493 -48.69 -7.92 14.76
C LEU A 493 -48.97 -8.75 16.03
N ALA A 494 -48.91 -8.11 17.19
CA ALA A 494 -49.39 -8.70 18.45
C ALA A 494 -49.94 -7.61 19.37
N GLN A 495 -50.82 -7.99 20.29
CA GLN A 495 -51.37 -7.08 21.29
C GLN A 495 -51.33 -7.74 22.67
N ALA A 496 -51.22 -6.94 23.71
CA ALA A 496 -51.28 -7.41 25.09
C ALA A 496 -51.93 -6.36 25.99
N THR A 497 -52.58 -6.84 27.04
CA THR A 497 -53.14 -6.02 28.11
C THR A 497 -52.40 -6.40 29.39
N PRO A 498 -51.56 -5.52 29.96
CA PRO A 498 -50.92 -5.77 31.25
C PRO A 498 -51.98 -5.90 32.34
N THR A 499 -51.75 -6.79 33.29
CA THR A 499 -52.64 -6.94 34.44
C THR A 499 -52.23 -5.99 35.55
N ALA A 500 -53.21 -5.56 36.34
CA ALA A 500 -52.92 -4.92 37.60
C ALA A 500 -52.22 -5.93 38.53
N PRO A 501 -51.38 -5.47 39.47
CA PRO A 501 -50.98 -6.30 40.58
C PRO A 501 -52.24 -6.90 41.23
N PRO A 502 -52.23 -8.17 41.64
CA PRO A 502 -53.31 -8.68 42.46
C PRO A 502 -53.48 -7.76 43.67
N PRO A 503 -54.72 -7.45 44.09
CA PRO A 503 -54.95 -6.70 45.31
C PRO A 503 -54.17 -7.34 46.44
N THR A 504 -53.37 -6.54 47.13
CA THR A 504 -52.62 -6.99 48.30
C THR A 504 -53.61 -7.08 49.45
N PRO A 505 -53.68 -8.20 50.20
CA PRO A 505 -54.59 -8.31 51.34
C PRO A 505 -54.39 -7.16 52.32
N GLU A 506 -55.47 -6.48 52.69
CA GLU A 506 -55.45 -5.35 53.62
C GLU A 506 -55.44 -5.85 55.08
N ASN A 507 -54.40 -6.61 55.43
CA ASN A 507 -54.30 -7.29 56.72
C ASN A 507 -52.93 -7.10 57.41
N THR A 508 -52.19 -6.06 57.02
CA THR A 508 -50.92 -5.67 57.64
C THR A 508 -51.02 -4.25 58.19
N ALA A 509 -50.26 -3.94 59.25
CA ALA A 509 -50.33 -2.63 59.89
C ALA A 509 -50.02 -1.45 58.94
N ALA A 510 -49.20 -1.69 57.90
CA ALA A 510 -48.87 -0.69 56.89
C ALA A 510 -49.97 -0.52 55.81
N ALA A 511 -50.73 -1.57 55.52
CA ALA A 511 -51.89 -1.50 54.63
C ALA A 511 -53.07 -0.83 55.35
N CYS A 512 -53.32 -1.20 56.61
CA CYS A 512 -54.44 -0.70 57.41
C CYS A 512 -54.27 0.71 58.03
N SER A 513 -53.38 1.55 57.49
CA SER A 513 -53.14 2.91 58.00
C SER A 513 -52.63 3.91 56.95
N ASN A 514 -52.70 3.56 55.67
CA ASN A 514 -52.11 4.35 54.58
C ASN A 514 -53.12 5.19 53.79
N GLY A 515 -54.42 5.12 54.10
CA GLY A 515 -55.47 5.90 53.44
C GLY A 515 -55.91 5.34 52.09
N VAL A 516 -55.53 4.11 51.74
CA VAL A 516 -55.76 3.47 50.45
C VAL A 516 -56.53 2.16 50.67
N ASP A 517 -57.49 1.90 49.78
CA ASP A 517 -58.21 0.63 49.68
C ASP A 517 -57.31 -0.35 48.92
N ASP A 518 -56.47 -1.07 49.66
CA ASP A 518 -55.37 -1.88 49.11
C ASP A 518 -55.88 -3.18 48.48
N ASP A 519 -57.02 -3.70 48.95
CA ASP A 519 -57.66 -4.90 48.42
C ASP A 519 -58.88 -4.65 47.50
N LYS A 520 -59.31 -3.39 47.42
CA LYS A 520 -60.35 -2.85 46.51
C LYS A 520 -61.76 -3.32 46.81
N ASP A 521 -62.06 -3.64 48.06
CA ASP A 521 -63.41 -4.02 48.49
C ASP A 521 -64.33 -2.81 48.74
N GLY A 522 -63.78 -1.58 48.69
CA GLY A 522 -64.48 -0.31 48.87
C GLY A 522 -64.35 0.28 50.28
N LEU A 523 -63.62 -0.37 51.18
CA LEU A 523 -63.28 0.11 52.51
C LEU A 523 -61.81 0.52 52.56
N ILE A 524 -61.46 1.45 53.46
CA ILE A 524 -60.08 1.91 53.62
C ILE A 524 -59.66 1.77 55.08
N ASP A 525 -58.44 1.29 55.30
CA ASP A 525 -57.78 1.18 56.59
C ASP A 525 -58.67 0.51 57.65
N CYS A 526 -58.88 1.18 58.79
CA CYS A 526 -59.66 0.67 59.92
C CYS A 526 -61.17 0.56 59.67
N LEU A 527 -61.66 1.00 58.52
CA LEU A 527 -63.03 0.73 58.09
C LEU A 527 -63.17 -0.65 57.46
N ASP A 528 -62.06 -1.25 57.04
CA ASP A 528 -61.97 -2.59 56.48
C ASP A 528 -62.16 -3.69 57.54
N LEU A 529 -62.82 -4.79 57.18
CA LEU A 529 -63.10 -5.91 58.10
C LEU A 529 -61.84 -6.72 58.42
N ASP A 530 -60.93 -6.86 57.47
CA ASP A 530 -59.68 -7.62 57.59
C ASP A 530 -58.64 -6.86 58.45
N CYS A 531 -58.74 -5.54 58.52
CA CYS A 531 -57.94 -4.67 59.39
C CYS A 531 -58.36 -4.67 60.88
N LYS A 532 -59.59 -5.09 61.22
CA LYS A 532 -60.12 -4.97 62.60
C LYS A 532 -59.37 -5.77 63.65
N THR A 533 -58.60 -6.77 63.23
CA THR A 533 -57.83 -7.62 64.15
C THR A 533 -56.47 -7.02 64.49
N LEU A 534 -56.06 -5.94 63.82
CA LEU A 534 -54.76 -5.30 64.03
C LEU A 534 -54.82 -4.19 65.09
N PRO A 535 -53.77 -4.06 65.93
CA PRO A 535 -53.72 -3.06 67.00
C PRO A 535 -53.83 -1.61 66.54
N ILE A 536 -53.54 -1.33 65.26
CA ILE A 536 -53.57 0.02 64.68
C ILE A 536 -55.00 0.58 64.52
N CYS A 537 -56.01 -0.30 64.55
CA CYS A 537 -57.43 0.04 64.42
C CYS A 537 -58.23 -0.11 65.72
N ALA A 538 -57.54 -0.37 66.84
CA ALA A 538 -58.14 -0.29 68.15
C ALA A 538 -58.44 1.17 68.50
N PRO A 539 -59.64 1.50 69.04
CA PRO A 539 -59.91 2.86 69.50
C PRO A 539 -58.88 3.26 70.55
N PRO A 540 -58.37 4.51 70.53
CA PRO A 540 -57.39 4.95 71.50
C PRO A 540 -57.98 4.81 72.92
N PRO A 541 -57.17 4.37 73.91
CA PRO A 541 -57.63 4.30 75.28
C PRO A 541 -58.09 5.69 75.72
N VAL A 542 -59.27 5.73 76.34
CA VAL A 542 -59.81 6.92 76.99
C VAL A 542 -58.77 7.41 78.00
N ILE A 543 -58.13 8.55 77.71
CA ILE A 543 -57.29 9.26 78.67
C ILE A 543 -58.20 9.77 79.77
N THR A 544 -58.07 9.15 80.95
CA THR A 544 -58.77 9.54 82.16
C THR A 544 -57.99 10.66 82.84
N PRO A 545 -58.63 11.77 83.24
CA PRO A 545 -57.92 12.87 83.91
C PRO A 545 -57.26 12.42 85.21
N GLU A 546 -55.99 12.80 85.42
CA GLU A 546 -55.22 12.48 86.63
C GLU A 546 -55.53 13.46 87.77
N ASN A 547 -56.81 13.54 88.17
CA ASN A 547 -57.30 14.53 89.15
C ASN A 547 -58.16 13.93 90.26
N THR A 548 -57.98 12.63 90.53
CA THR A 548 -58.66 11.90 91.61
C THR A 548 -57.67 11.24 92.55
N ALA A 549 -58.06 11.05 93.81
CA ALA A 549 -57.16 10.53 94.84
C ALA A 549 -56.62 9.10 94.59
N ALA A 550 -57.21 8.36 93.67
CA ALA A 550 -56.73 7.03 93.26
C ALA A 550 -55.81 7.06 92.03
N ALA A 551 -55.93 8.10 91.20
CA ALA A 551 -55.03 8.34 90.06
C ALA A 551 -53.73 8.98 90.56
N CYS A 552 -53.81 9.97 91.45
CA CYS A 552 -52.66 10.71 92.00
C CYS A 552 -51.79 9.95 93.03
N SER A 553 -51.84 8.61 93.09
CA SER A 553 -51.05 7.80 94.03
C SER A 553 -50.80 6.36 93.57
N ASN A 554 -50.93 6.07 92.28
CA ASN A 554 -50.86 4.72 91.73
C ASN A 554 -49.55 4.43 90.98
N GLY A 555 -48.66 5.42 90.82
CA GLY A 555 -47.35 5.27 90.20
C GLY A 555 -47.37 5.26 88.67
N VAL A 556 -48.47 5.68 88.05
CA VAL A 556 -48.72 5.67 86.60
C VAL A 556 -49.09 7.08 86.14
N ASP A 557 -48.63 7.45 84.94
CA ASP A 557 -48.98 8.71 84.25
C ASP A 557 -50.30 8.45 83.49
N ASP A 558 -51.42 8.72 84.14
CA ASP A 558 -52.76 8.30 83.71
C ASP A 558 -53.31 9.19 82.57
N ASP A 559 -52.84 10.44 82.46
CA ASP A 559 -53.19 11.36 81.36
C ASP A 559 -52.06 11.60 80.33
N LYS A 560 -50.87 11.01 80.56
CA LYS A 560 -49.73 10.89 79.64
C LYS A 560 -49.01 12.19 79.34
N ASP A 561 -49.01 13.13 80.28
CA ASP A 561 -48.31 14.41 80.14
C ASP A 561 -46.81 14.32 80.51
N GLY A 562 -46.36 13.16 81.03
CA GLY A 562 -44.99 12.85 81.39
C GLY A 562 -44.70 12.97 82.89
N LEU A 563 -45.70 13.29 83.72
CA LEU A 563 -45.60 13.37 85.17
C LEU A 563 -46.45 12.24 85.81
N ILE A 564 -46.06 11.81 87.02
CA ILE A 564 -46.77 10.75 87.75
C ILE A 564 -47.18 11.22 89.14
N ASP A 565 -48.40 10.92 89.56
CA ASP A 565 -48.91 11.14 90.91
C ASP A 565 -48.73 12.59 91.42
N CYS A 566 -48.13 12.78 92.60
CA CYS A 566 -47.90 14.10 93.20
C CYS A 566 -46.84 14.96 92.48
N LEU A 567 -46.20 14.44 91.42
CA LEU A 567 -45.36 15.25 90.52
C LEU A 567 -46.19 15.95 89.45
N ASP A 568 -47.44 15.53 89.24
CA ASP A 568 -48.40 16.12 88.32
C ASP A 568 -49.00 17.43 88.86
N LEU A 569 -49.28 18.39 87.96
CA LEU A 569 -49.78 19.72 88.32
C LEU A 569 -51.26 19.70 88.73
N ASP A 570 -52.06 18.78 88.20
CA ASP A 570 -53.50 18.63 88.44
C ASP A 570 -53.78 17.88 89.76
N CYS A 571 -52.82 17.07 90.25
CA CYS A 571 -52.87 16.38 91.55
C CYS A 571 -52.60 17.29 92.77
N LYS A 572 -52.05 18.49 92.59
CA LYS A 572 -51.62 19.40 93.67
C LYS A 572 -52.72 19.89 94.61
N SER A 573 -53.98 19.87 94.17
CA SER A 573 -55.12 20.36 94.95
C SER A 573 -55.73 19.33 95.90
N LEU A 574 -55.27 18.07 95.85
CA LEU A 574 -55.83 16.96 96.61
C LEU A 574 -55.08 16.70 97.93
N PRO A 575 -55.77 16.24 99.00
CA PRO A 575 -55.17 16.06 100.33
C PRO A 575 -54.05 15.02 100.40
N VAL A 576 -53.93 14.17 99.38
CA VAL A 576 -52.90 13.13 99.26
C VAL A 576 -51.50 13.75 99.02
N CYS A 577 -51.43 14.98 98.48
CA CYS A 577 -50.17 15.65 98.14
C CYS A 577 -49.88 16.92 98.97
N ALA A 578 -50.57 17.13 100.11
CA ALA A 578 -50.31 18.27 101.00
C ALA A 578 -49.09 18.02 101.92
N PRO A 579 -48.05 18.88 101.88
CA PRO A 579 -46.83 18.68 102.66
C PRO A 579 -47.00 19.15 104.12
N ALA A 580 -46.54 18.33 105.08
CA ALA A 580 -46.36 18.74 106.47
C ALA A 580 -45.20 19.77 106.58
N PRO A 581 -45.32 20.77 107.48
CA PRO A 581 -44.37 21.89 107.57
C PRO A 581 -42.98 21.52 108.13
N PRO A 582 -41.94 22.28 107.72
CA PRO A 582 -40.52 22.07 108.04
C PRO A 582 -40.18 22.66 109.42
N PRO A 583 -39.05 22.33 110.09
CA PRO A 583 -37.85 23.17 109.96
C PRO A 583 -36.53 22.38 110.34
N PRO A 584 -35.39 23.00 110.70
CA PRO A 584 -34.19 22.96 109.86
C PRO A 584 -32.96 22.38 110.56
N VAL A 585 -32.13 21.70 109.76
CA VAL A 585 -30.68 21.46 109.87
C VAL A 585 -30.02 21.66 111.24
N GLU A 586 -29.82 20.56 111.99
CA GLU A 586 -28.75 20.42 112.99
C GLU A 586 -28.63 18.96 113.51
N PRO A 587 -27.56 18.55 114.23
CA PRO A 587 -26.33 17.94 113.68
C PRO A 587 -26.02 16.54 114.35
N PRO A 588 -24.85 15.88 114.14
CA PRO A 588 -24.64 14.41 114.23
C PRO A 588 -24.78 13.85 115.68
N PRO A 589 -24.92 12.53 115.99
CA PRO A 589 -24.05 11.40 115.57
C PRO A 589 -24.71 9.96 115.63
N VAL A 590 -23.95 8.90 115.98
CA VAL A 590 -23.92 7.49 115.46
C VAL A 590 -24.29 6.36 116.48
N GLU A 591 -24.85 5.22 115.97
CA GLU A 591 -24.85 3.77 116.42
C GLU A 591 -25.52 3.31 117.76
N PRO A 592 -25.73 1.98 118.11
CA PRO A 592 -25.04 0.73 117.66
C PRO A 592 -25.85 -0.61 117.60
N GLY A 593 -25.16 -1.69 117.21
CA GLY A 593 -25.40 -3.07 117.67
C GLY A 593 -26.06 -4.01 116.66
N THR A 594 -25.54 -5.19 116.34
CA THR A 594 -24.73 -6.10 117.18
C THR A 594 -23.57 -6.78 116.41
N SER A 595 -22.33 -6.56 116.89
CA SER A 595 -21.25 -7.51 117.33
C SER A 595 -21.05 -8.90 116.65
N PRO A 596 -19.85 -9.57 116.72
CA PRO A 596 -18.51 -9.15 117.21
C PRO A 596 -17.28 -9.49 116.31
N GLU A 597 -16.22 -8.70 116.55
CA GLU A 597 -14.76 -8.96 116.62
C GLU A 597 -13.84 -9.29 115.39
N VAL A 598 -12.95 -8.31 115.07
CA VAL A 598 -11.44 -8.36 115.13
C VAL A 598 -10.67 -9.14 114.02
N PRO A 599 -9.47 -8.71 113.54
CA PRO A 599 -8.96 -7.36 113.26
C PRO A 599 -7.92 -7.28 112.08
N ILE A 600 -7.31 -6.09 111.87
CA ILE A 600 -5.97 -5.82 111.23
C ILE A 600 -5.92 -5.94 109.67
N VAL A 601 -6.06 -4.87 108.85
CA VAL A 601 -5.06 -3.80 108.45
C VAL A 601 -4.06 -4.28 107.36
N PRO A 602 -3.51 -3.41 106.47
CA PRO A 602 -4.00 -2.56 105.34
C PRO A 602 -3.44 -3.19 104.01
N PRO A 603 -2.89 -2.53 102.96
CA PRO A 603 -3.04 -1.21 102.31
C PRO A 603 -3.36 -1.35 100.78
N GLU A 604 -3.83 -0.30 100.09
CA GLU A 604 -3.11 0.51 99.05
C GLU A 604 -2.97 -0.13 97.63
N PRO A 605 -3.07 0.65 96.53
CA PRO A 605 -3.52 0.19 95.22
C PRO A 605 -2.39 -0.10 94.22
N GLU A 606 -2.67 -1.02 93.26
CA GLU A 606 -2.20 -1.00 91.86
C GLU A 606 -2.94 -2.12 91.04
N PRO A 607 -2.81 -2.23 89.69
CA PRO A 607 -3.91 -2.13 88.71
C PRO A 607 -4.41 -3.46 88.07
N THR A 608 -5.42 -3.34 87.18
CA THR A 608 -5.90 -4.22 86.05
C THR A 608 -5.46 -5.68 85.94
N PRO A 609 -6.34 -6.63 85.51
CA PRO A 609 -6.64 -6.87 84.07
C PRO A 609 -8.09 -7.35 83.81
N SER A 610 -8.68 -7.42 82.61
CA SER A 610 -8.29 -7.16 81.23
C SER A 610 -9.58 -6.91 80.44
N GLY A 611 -9.62 -5.81 79.67
CA GLY A 611 -10.70 -5.54 78.74
C GLY A 611 -10.76 -6.59 77.64
N GLU A 612 -11.94 -7.17 77.45
CA GLU A 612 -12.27 -7.86 76.21
C GLU A 612 -12.63 -6.77 75.19
N VAL A 613 -11.71 -6.50 74.27
CA VAL A 613 -11.91 -5.50 73.21
C VAL A 613 -12.90 -6.11 72.22
N ILE A 614 -14.15 -5.63 72.24
CA ILE A 614 -15.13 -5.95 71.19
C ILE A 614 -14.58 -5.37 69.89
N THR A 615 -14.19 -6.24 68.96
CA THR A 615 -13.59 -5.85 67.68
C THR A 615 -14.62 -5.95 66.57
N ILE A 616 -14.92 -4.82 65.92
CA ILE A 616 -15.80 -4.77 64.75
C ILE A 616 -14.97 -4.84 63.47
N SER A 617 -15.30 -5.79 62.61
CA SER A 617 -14.62 -6.02 61.32
C SER A 617 -15.58 -5.74 60.16
N PRO A 618 -15.80 -4.46 59.79
CA PRO A 618 -16.60 -4.11 58.64
C PRO A 618 -15.96 -4.62 57.34
N VAL A 619 -16.82 -5.03 56.41
CA VAL A 619 -16.48 -5.41 55.05
C VAL A 619 -17.03 -4.36 54.10
N PHE A 620 -16.20 -3.93 53.15
CA PHE A 620 -16.55 -2.92 52.16
C PHE A 620 -16.75 -3.58 50.80
N TYR A 621 -17.76 -3.14 50.05
CA TYR A 621 -18.02 -3.60 48.69
C TYR A 621 -18.18 -2.43 47.72
N GLY A 622 -17.57 -2.55 46.54
CA GLY A 622 -17.74 -1.64 45.40
C GLY A 622 -18.48 -2.34 44.25
N ALA A 623 -18.70 -1.60 43.15
CA ALA A 623 -19.45 -2.08 41.98
C ALA A 623 -20.82 -2.66 42.35
N ASN A 624 -21.64 -1.88 43.06
CA ASN A 624 -22.99 -2.26 43.52
C ASN A 624 -23.03 -3.53 44.39
N GLY A 625 -21.99 -3.75 45.20
CA GLY A 625 -21.94 -4.87 46.16
C GLY A 625 -21.20 -6.12 45.65
N SER A 626 -20.74 -6.12 44.40
CA SER A 626 -20.17 -7.34 43.79
C SER A 626 -18.66 -7.52 44.00
N VAL A 627 -17.90 -6.44 44.23
CA VAL A 627 -16.44 -6.52 44.46
C VAL A 627 -16.10 -6.17 45.91
N GLN A 628 -15.51 -7.11 46.65
CA GLN A 628 -15.02 -6.82 48.00
C GLN A 628 -13.79 -5.90 47.94
N LEU A 629 -13.88 -4.74 48.59
CA LEU A 629 -12.80 -3.78 48.73
C LEU A 629 -12.01 -4.16 49.98
N VAL A 630 -10.80 -4.66 49.78
CA VAL A 630 -9.98 -5.20 50.88
C VAL A 630 -9.08 -4.09 51.39
N PRO A 631 -9.27 -3.58 52.63
CA PRO A 631 -8.38 -2.59 53.19
C PRO A 631 -6.99 -3.17 53.38
N ASN A 632 -5.97 -2.36 53.10
CA ASN A 632 -4.59 -2.70 53.42
C ASN A 632 -4.37 -2.70 54.96
N PRO A 633 -3.19 -3.12 55.46
CA PRO A 633 -2.91 -3.17 56.91
C PRO A 633 -3.05 -1.83 57.64
N SER A 634 -3.08 -0.70 56.93
CA SER A 634 -3.30 0.64 57.48
C SER A 634 -4.77 1.08 57.42
N GLY A 635 -5.70 0.19 57.07
CA GLY A 635 -7.14 0.47 56.96
C GLY A 635 -7.53 1.23 55.69
N VAL A 636 -6.66 1.28 54.67
CA VAL A 636 -6.90 2.06 53.44
C VAL A 636 -7.38 1.16 52.31
N PHE A 637 -8.48 1.54 51.64
CA PHE A 637 -8.96 0.87 50.43
C PHE A 637 -9.31 1.88 49.32
N GLY A 638 -9.29 1.43 48.07
CA GLY A 638 -9.59 2.25 46.91
C GLY A 638 -11.00 2.01 46.35
N ALA A 639 -11.63 3.09 45.89
CA ALA A 639 -12.89 3.05 45.17
C ALA A 639 -12.83 4.00 43.97
N ILE A 640 -13.62 3.71 42.93
CA ILE A 640 -13.78 4.62 41.79
C ILE A 640 -14.50 5.90 42.27
N GLY A 641 -13.96 7.08 41.94
CA GLY A 641 -14.57 8.35 42.36
C GLY A 641 -16.04 8.47 41.91
N GLY A 642 -16.93 8.83 42.83
CA GLY A 642 -18.37 8.93 42.57
C GLY A 642 -19.13 7.60 42.52
N SER A 643 -18.46 6.45 42.71
CA SER A 643 -19.13 5.15 42.81
C SER A 643 -19.72 4.91 44.20
N THR A 644 -20.79 4.11 44.29
CA THR A 644 -21.40 3.72 45.56
C THR A 644 -20.59 2.60 46.22
N VAL A 645 -20.23 2.80 47.48
CA VAL A 645 -19.57 1.82 48.34
C VAL A 645 -20.56 1.35 49.41
N LEU A 646 -20.74 0.04 49.51
CA LEU A 646 -21.55 -0.61 50.53
C LEU A 646 -20.66 -1.00 51.71
N VAL A 647 -21.09 -0.66 52.92
CA VAL A 647 -20.48 -1.01 54.19
C VAL A 647 -21.34 -2.10 54.83
N VAL A 648 -20.73 -3.21 55.22
CA VAL A 648 -21.41 -4.35 55.84
C VAL A 648 -20.68 -4.72 57.13
N VAL A 649 -21.37 -4.76 58.26
CA VAL A 649 -20.81 -5.22 59.54
C VAL A 649 -21.51 -6.51 59.95
N PRO A 650 -20.84 -7.67 59.84
CA PRO A 650 -21.44 -8.96 60.15
C PRO A 650 -21.72 -9.11 61.65
N LEU A 651 -22.89 -9.66 62.01
CA LEU A 651 -23.27 -9.95 63.40
C LEU A 651 -22.57 -11.17 64.00
N SER A 652 -22.01 -12.04 63.16
CA SER A 652 -21.37 -13.30 63.57
C SER A 652 -20.16 -13.14 64.50
N GLY A 653 -19.59 -11.94 64.61
CA GLY A 653 -18.48 -11.61 65.53
C GLY A 653 -18.84 -10.68 66.69
N LEU A 654 -20.11 -10.24 66.79
CA LEU A 654 -20.52 -9.17 67.71
C LEU A 654 -21.11 -9.68 69.04
N GLY A 655 -21.72 -10.88 69.06
CA GLY A 655 -22.22 -11.56 70.27
C GLY A 655 -23.41 -10.88 71.00
N VAL A 656 -23.59 -9.57 70.82
CA VAL A 656 -24.62 -8.70 71.41
C VAL A 656 -25.11 -7.68 70.37
N SER A 657 -26.40 -7.31 70.43
CA SER A 657 -26.94 -6.27 69.54
C SER A 657 -26.56 -4.88 70.06
N PRO A 658 -26.06 -3.98 69.19
CA PRO A 658 -25.77 -2.60 69.58
C PRO A 658 -27.05 -1.76 69.73
N ASP A 659 -27.02 -0.76 70.60
CA ASP A 659 -28.06 0.27 70.75
C ASP A 659 -28.04 1.24 69.56
N ARG A 660 -26.85 1.55 69.06
CA ARG A 660 -26.63 2.44 67.91
C ARG A 660 -25.50 1.91 67.04
N ALA A 661 -25.74 1.82 65.74
CA ALA A 661 -24.73 1.48 64.74
C ALA A 661 -24.69 2.57 63.66
N TYR A 662 -23.53 3.17 63.44
CA TYR A 662 -23.36 4.27 62.52
C TYR A 662 -21.95 4.29 61.92
N PHE A 663 -21.80 5.00 60.82
CA PHE A 663 -20.49 5.31 60.27
C PHE A 663 -20.43 6.76 59.80
N SER A 664 -19.24 7.35 59.79
CA SER A 664 -19.01 8.65 59.18
C SER A 664 -17.99 8.55 58.05
N VAL A 665 -18.15 9.41 57.05
CA VAL A 665 -17.20 9.61 55.95
C VAL A 665 -16.84 11.09 55.93
N GLY A 666 -15.61 11.43 56.32
CA GLY A 666 -15.23 12.82 56.57
C GLY A 666 -16.11 13.46 57.66
N THR A 667 -16.88 14.48 57.29
CA THR A 667 -17.80 15.19 58.21
C THR A 667 -19.25 14.71 58.11
N GLN A 668 -19.58 13.79 57.20
CA GLN A 668 -20.94 13.29 57.00
C GLN A 668 -21.17 12.00 57.78
N GLY A 669 -22.26 11.93 58.54
CA GLY A 669 -22.67 10.75 59.29
C GLY A 669 -23.80 9.99 58.61
N TYR A 670 -23.77 8.67 58.74
CA TYR A 670 -24.69 7.72 58.14
C TYR A 670 -25.09 6.67 59.19
N ASN A 671 -26.37 6.30 59.23
CA ASN A 671 -26.83 5.20 60.09
C ASN A 671 -26.63 3.87 59.37
N LEU A 672 -26.21 2.84 60.12
CA LEU A 672 -26.22 1.47 59.63
C LEU A 672 -27.55 0.82 60.00
N VAL A 673 -28.20 0.19 59.03
CA VAL A 673 -29.50 -0.46 59.20
C VAL A 673 -29.31 -1.97 59.15
N LEU A 674 -29.95 -2.70 60.06
CA LEU A 674 -29.95 -4.15 60.06
C LEU A 674 -30.57 -4.66 58.75
N ASN A 675 -29.88 -5.55 58.04
CA ASN A 675 -30.39 -6.15 56.81
C ASN A 675 -31.64 -7.01 57.09
N ALA A 676 -32.44 -7.25 56.05
CA ALA A 676 -33.75 -7.92 56.16
C ALA A 676 -33.68 -9.35 56.72
N ASP A 677 -32.55 -10.03 56.55
CA ASP A 677 -32.24 -11.36 57.05
C ASP A 677 -31.65 -11.34 58.48
N GLY A 678 -31.41 -10.16 59.07
CA GLY A 678 -30.98 -10.01 60.46
C GLY A 678 -29.56 -10.51 60.73
N THR A 679 -28.70 -10.56 59.71
CA THR A 679 -27.35 -11.14 59.77
C THR A 679 -26.21 -10.11 59.78
N ALA A 680 -26.48 -8.88 59.36
CA ALA A 680 -25.47 -7.81 59.30
C ALA A 680 -26.10 -6.40 59.31
N TYR A 681 -25.36 -5.43 59.83
CA TYR A 681 -25.68 -4.02 59.69
C TYR A 681 -25.11 -3.48 58.37
N THR A 682 -25.92 -2.81 57.56
CA THR A 682 -25.54 -2.33 56.23
C THR A 682 -25.80 -0.85 56.05
N GLY A 683 -25.00 -0.20 55.22
CA GLY A 683 -25.19 1.19 54.80
C GLY A 683 -24.37 1.47 53.56
N SER A 684 -24.67 2.54 52.84
CA SER A 684 -23.91 2.91 51.63
C SER A 684 -23.57 4.38 51.62
N PHE A 685 -22.46 4.70 50.96
CA PHE A 685 -22.03 6.08 50.72
C PHE A 685 -21.45 6.22 49.32
N THR A 686 -21.41 7.43 48.80
CA THR A 686 -20.76 7.73 47.52
C THR A 686 -19.29 8.05 47.77
N ALA A 687 -18.39 7.32 47.12
CA ALA A 687 -16.96 7.55 47.19
C ALA A 687 -16.61 9.00 46.78
N PRO A 688 -15.62 9.65 47.42
CA PRO A 688 -15.25 11.01 47.09
C PRO A 688 -14.86 11.14 45.61
N GLY A 689 -15.13 12.29 44.98
CA GLY A 689 -14.75 12.51 43.57
C GLY A 689 -13.24 12.57 43.34
N SER A 690 -12.47 12.95 44.37
CA SER A 690 -11.01 12.98 44.38
C SER A 690 -10.48 13.04 45.83
N GLY A 691 -9.26 12.56 46.06
CA GLY A 691 -8.61 12.60 47.38
C GLY A 691 -9.01 11.45 48.31
N SER A 692 -8.64 11.55 49.58
CA SER A 692 -8.94 10.55 50.60
C SER A 692 -9.89 11.11 51.66
N GLN A 693 -10.76 10.26 52.20
CA GLN A 693 -11.65 10.59 53.30
C GLN A 693 -11.55 9.54 54.40
N PRO A 694 -11.42 9.95 55.68
CA PRO A 694 -11.45 9.01 56.78
C PRO A 694 -12.87 8.43 56.93
N ILE A 695 -12.94 7.16 57.31
CA ILE A 695 -14.17 6.46 57.63
C ILE A 695 -14.07 5.98 59.07
N VAL A 696 -15.05 6.36 59.89
CA VAL A 696 -15.17 5.86 61.27
C VAL A 696 -16.42 5.00 61.33
N VAL A 697 -16.25 3.71 61.63
CA VAL A 697 -17.38 2.80 61.89
C VAL A 697 -17.46 2.60 63.40
N ALA A 698 -18.63 2.86 63.98
CA ALA A 698 -18.83 2.79 65.43
C ALA A 698 -20.14 2.09 65.79
N MET A 699 -20.08 1.33 66.90
CA MET A 699 -21.23 0.66 67.51
C MET A 699 -21.20 0.88 69.02
N ASP A 700 -22.32 1.34 69.58
CA ASP A 700 -22.50 1.58 71.02
C ASP A 700 -23.37 0.47 71.64
N PHE A 701 -22.98 -0.07 72.80
CA PHE A 701 -23.64 -1.20 73.48
C PHE A 701 -24.17 -0.83 74.87
N GLN A 702 -25.22 -1.54 75.31
CA GLN A 702 -25.80 -1.44 76.65
C GLN A 702 -24.72 -1.64 77.73
N GLY A 703 -24.52 -0.64 78.61
CA GLY A 703 -23.49 -0.64 79.66
C GLY A 703 -22.31 0.31 79.42
N GLY A 704 -22.30 1.07 78.32
CA GLY A 704 -21.33 2.15 78.07
C GLY A 704 -20.07 1.73 77.29
N GLY A 705 -20.03 0.52 76.73
CA GLY A 705 -18.97 0.07 75.83
C GLY A 705 -19.20 0.51 74.38
N SER A 706 -18.15 0.97 73.70
CA SER A 706 -18.19 1.30 72.26
C SER A 706 -17.10 0.54 71.51
N ALA A 707 -17.45 -0.03 70.36
CA ALA A 707 -16.49 -0.58 69.41
C ALA A 707 -16.31 0.39 68.25
N VAL A 708 -15.06 0.73 67.93
CA VAL A 708 -14.72 1.70 66.88
C VAL A 708 -13.63 1.13 66.00
N SER A 709 -13.83 1.20 64.68
CA SER A 709 -12.83 0.86 63.67
C SER A 709 -12.63 2.00 62.69
N LEU A 710 -11.38 2.27 62.34
CA LEU A 710 -10.96 3.39 61.50
C LEU A 710 -10.46 2.88 60.14
N TYR A 711 -10.97 3.48 59.08
CA TYR A 711 -10.59 3.20 57.70
C TYR A 711 -10.37 4.49 56.93
N THR A 712 -9.84 4.39 55.73
CA THR A 712 -9.73 5.51 54.80
C THR A 712 -10.09 5.05 53.40
N VAL A 713 -11.06 5.71 52.78
CA VAL A 713 -11.36 5.52 51.36
C VAL A 713 -10.53 6.49 50.55
N VAL A 714 -9.85 5.97 49.54
CA VAL A 714 -9.10 6.78 48.56
C VAL A 714 -9.82 6.71 47.22
N ALA A 715 -10.23 7.87 46.71
CA ALA A 715 -10.70 7.98 45.35
C ALA A 715 -9.51 7.80 44.40
N GLN A 716 -9.47 6.66 43.71
CA GLN A 716 -8.48 6.42 42.67
C GLN A 716 -8.98 7.00 41.36
N GLY A 717 -8.12 7.75 40.67
CA GLY A 717 -8.40 8.26 39.33
C GLY A 717 -8.57 7.11 38.35
N GLY A 718 -9.47 7.27 37.38
CA GLY A 718 -9.56 6.32 36.26
C GLY A 718 -8.31 6.36 35.38
N GLY A 719 -8.15 5.34 34.54
CA GLY A 719 -7.23 5.37 33.42
C GLY A 719 -7.71 6.31 32.32
N GLN A 720 -6.80 6.70 31.43
CA GLN A 720 -7.15 7.56 30.30
C GLN A 720 -6.48 7.04 29.02
N VAL A 721 -7.27 6.88 27.97
CA VAL A 721 -6.78 6.61 26.62
C VAL A 721 -6.59 7.94 25.88
N VAL A 722 -5.38 8.18 25.40
CA VAL A 722 -5.00 9.45 24.78
C VAL A 722 -4.36 9.23 23.41
N GLU A 723 -4.51 10.21 22.53
CA GLU A 723 -3.71 10.30 21.31
C GLU A 723 -2.29 10.76 21.67
N GLU A 724 -1.32 9.91 21.36
CA GLU A 724 0.09 10.19 21.60
C GLU A 724 0.71 10.89 20.38
N GLY A 725 1.02 12.19 20.56
CA GLY A 725 1.60 13.04 19.52
C GLY A 725 3.13 13.01 19.47
N LEU A 726 3.70 13.76 18.51
CA LEU A 726 5.16 13.88 18.34
C LEU A 726 5.86 14.25 19.65
N LEU A 727 6.97 13.57 19.94
CA LEU A 727 7.82 13.83 21.12
C LEU A 727 7.13 13.59 22.48
N GLY A 728 6.05 12.79 22.54
CA GLY A 728 5.34 12.48 23.78
C GLY A 728 4.36 13.56 24.22
N ALA A 729 4.05 14.53 23.35
CA ALA A 729 3.04 15.54 23.62
C ALA A 729 1.63 14.93 23.55
N THR A 730 0.82 15.17 24.58
CA THR A 730 -0.54 14.66 24.66
C THR A 730 -1.48 15.59 23.88
N VAL A 731 -2.19 15.05 22.90
CA VAL A 731 -3.01 15.87 21.98
C VAL A 731 -4.48 15.91 22.42
N GLN A 732 -5.11 14.75 22.63
CA GLN A 732 -6.53 14.67 23.01
C GLN A 732 -6.89 13.31 23.63
N GLY A 733 -7.90 13.27 24.51
CA GLY A 733 -8.47 12.01 25.02
C GLY A 733 -9.37 11.34 23.98
N ILE A 734 -9.24 10.02 23.81
CA ILE A 734 -9.92 9.26 22.74
C ILE A 734 -11.21 8.64 23.29
N GLU A 735 -12.36 9.20 22.91
CA GLU A 735 -13.68 8.66 23.28
C GLU A 735 -14.05 7.40 22.47
N GLY A 736 -14.67 6.43 23.13
CA GLY A 736 -15.15 5.20 22.51
C GLY A 736 -14.04 4.26 22.01
N ALA A 737 -12.84 4.35 22.56
CA ALA A 737 -11.81 3.31 22.46
C ALA A 737 -12.18 2.10 23.33
N THR A 738 -12.04 0.90 22.80
CA THR A 738 -12.38 -0.37 23.46
C THR A 738 -11.20 -0.81 24.33
N VAL A 739 -11.40 -0.92 25.63
CA VAL A 739 -10.42 -1.39 26.62
C VAL A 739 -10.79 -2.79 27.08
N THR A 740 -9.90 -3.75 26.84
CA THR A 740 -10.02 -5.14 27.28
C THR A 740 -9.04 -5.41 28.42
N LEU A 741 -9.53 -5.81 29.59
CA LEU A 741 -8.70 -6.08 30.76
C LEU A 741 -8.35 -7.58 30.84
N PHE A 742 -7.09 -7.89 31.16
CA PHE A 742 -6.59 -9.24 31.39
C PHE A 742 -6.06 -9.38 32.81
N VAL A 743 -6.26 -10.56 33.41
CA VAL A 743 -5.79 -10.93 34.75
C VAL A 743 -4.83 -12.11 34.66
N GLN A 744 -3.83 -12.15 35.55
CA GLN A 744 -2.91 -13.28 35.63
C GLN A 744 -3.45 -14.36 36.59
N GLU A 745 -3.83 -15.51 36.06
CA GLU A 745 -4.29 -16.69 36.81
C GLU A 745 -3.33 -17.87 36.55
N GLY A 746 -2.74 -18.43 37.60
CA GLY A 746 -1.82 -19.57 37.46
C GLY A 746 -0.56 -19.30 36.60
N GLY A 747 -0.17 -18.04 36.46
CA GLY A 747 0.95 -17.61 35.60
C GLY A 747 0.57 -17.31 34.15
N VAL A 748 -0.67 -17.61 33.74
CA VAL A 748 -1.20 -17.37 32.39
C VAL A 748 -2.10 -16.13 32.39
N TRP A 749 -2.04 -15.36 31.31
CA TRP A 749 -2.91 -14.19 31.12
C TRP A 749 -4.23 -14.60 30.48
N VAL A 750 -5.35 -14.32 31.16
CA VAL A 750 -6.70 -14.59 30.67
C VAL A 750 -7.55 -13.32 30.70
N PRO A 751 -8.50 -13.12 29.78
CA PRO A 751 -9.44 -12.00 29.86
C PRO A 751 -10.17 -12.01 31.22
N TRP A 752 -10.16 -10.88 31.91
CA TRP A 752 -10.81 -10.78 33.22
C TRP A 752 -12.33 -10.87 33.07
N ASN A 753 -12.96 -11.85 33.71
CA ASN A 753 -14.41 -12.00 33.66
C ASN A 753 -15.10 -11.00 34.60
N GLY A 754 -15.60 -9.90 34.04
CA GLY A 754 -16.31 -8.85 34.78
C GLY A 754 -17.79 -9.16 35.09
N ALA A 755 -18.39 -10.18 34.46
CA ALA A 755 -19.82 -10.47 34.57
C ALA A 755 -20.28 -10.78 36.02
N PRO A 756 -19.54 -11.57 36.83
CA PRO A 756 -19.87 -11.77 38.25
C PRO A 756 -19.85 -10.48 39.08
N TYR A 757 -19.19 -9.44 38.58
CA TYR A 757 -18.97 -8.17 39.24
C TYR A 757 -19.84 -7.03 38.70
N GLY A 758 -20.85 -7.35 37.87
CA GLY A 758 -21.72 -6.36 37.23
C GLY A 758 -20.98 -5.41 36.28
N GLN A 759 -19.81 -5.81 35.76
CA GLN A 759 -18.96 -4.98 34.91
C GLN A 759 -18.75 -5.62 33.53
N ALA A 760 -18.79 -4.81 32.48
CA ALA A 760 -18.49 -5.26 31.12
C ALA A 760 -16.98 -5.28 30.87
N ASN A 761 -16.49 -6.34 30.22
CA ASN A 761 -15.15 -6.45 29.65
C ASN A 761 -15.28 -7.14 28.28
N PRO A 762 -14.97 -6.49 27.15
CA PRO A 762 -14.36 -5.16 27.03
C PRO A 762 -15.29 -3.99 27.37
N LYS A 763 -14.70 -2.83 27.68
CA LYS A 763 -15.39 -1.59 28.04
C LYS A 763 -14.95 -0.43 27.16
N ALA A 764 -15.89 0.36 26.66
CA ALA A 764 -15.57 1.57 25.91
C ALA A 764 -15.21 2.73 26.85
N THR A 765 -14.25 3.56 26.44
CA THR A 765 -13.90 4.82 27.13
C THR A 765 -14.99 5.87 26.98
N GLY A 766 -15.20 6.67 28.03
CA GLY A 766 -16.13 7.80 28.02
C GLY A 766 -15.57 9.07 27.37
N VAL A 767 -16.30 10.18 27.53
CA VAL A 767 -15.89 11.51 27.07
C VAL A 767 -14.48 11.85 27.57
N ASN A 768 -13.60 12.30 26.68
CA ASN A 768 -12.17 12.56 26.94
C ASN A 768 -11.31 11.32 27.28
N GLY A 769 -11.77 10.11 26.91
CA GLY A 769 -10.95 8.88 26.96
C GLY A 769 -10.82 8.22 28.33
N TRP A 770 -11.59 8.65 29.33
CA TRP A 770 -11.52 8.09 30.68
C TRP A 770 -12.16 6.70 30.77
N PHE A 771 -11.55 5.81 31.55
CA PHE A 771 -12.08 4.51 31.91
C PHE A 771 -11.63 4.09 33.32
N ALA A 772 -12.34 3.17 33.96
CA ALA A 772 -11.92 2.56 35.21
C ALA A 772 -12.59 1.19 35.38
N PHE A 773 -11.89 0.26 36.03
CA PHE A 773 -12.43 -1.04 36.46
C PHE A 773 -12.25 -1.20 37.96
N GLN A 774 -13.31 -1.64 38.65
CA GLN A 774 -13.22 -2.04 40.06
C GLN A 774 -12.94 -3.55 40.07
N VAL A 775 -11.77 -3.96 40.52
CA VAL A 775 -11.28 -5.34 40.40
C VAL A 775 -10.80 -5.91 41.73
N PRO A 776 -10.77 -7.23 41.91
CA PRO A 776 -10.02 -7.84 43.00
C PRO A 776 -8.53 -7.50 42.92
N ASN A 777 -7.83 -7.47 44.05
CA ASN A 777 -6.37 -7.27 44.05
C ASN A 777 -5.68 -8.40 43.29
N GLY A 778 -4.73 -8.05 42.42
CA GLY A 778 -4.12 -9.00 41.49
C GLY A 778 -3.26 -8.31 40.43
N ARG A 779 -2.70 -9.09 39.50
CA ARG A 779 -1.88 -8.57 38.41
C ARG A 779 -2.71 -8.45 37.14
N TYR A 780 -2.73 -7.26 36.55
CA TYR A 780 -3.55 -6.94 35.39
C TYR A 780 -2.77 -6.20 34.32
N TYR A 781 -3.18 -6.33 33.06
CA TYR A 781 -2.84 -5.40 32.00
C TYR A 781 -4.08 -5.13 31.15
N ALA A 782 -4.08 -4.02 30.43
CA ALA A 782 -5.16 -3.68 29.51
C ALA A 782 -4.67 -3.60 28.06
N GLU A 783 -5.51 -4.04 27.16
CA GLU A 783 -5.36 -3.93 25.72
C GLU A 783 -6.39 -2.93 25.20
N VAL A 784 -5.96 -2.00 24.34
CA VAL A 784 -6.82 -0.93 23.84
C VAL A 784 -6.84 -0.92 22.31
N GLU A 785 -8.05 -0.87 21.77
CA GLU A 785 -8.32 -0.84 20.34
C GLU A 785 -9.28 0.30 19.96
N LYS A 786 -8.95 1.03 18.89
CA LYS A 786 -9.82 2.03 18.27
C LYS A 786 -9.57 2.03 16.76
N ILE A 787 -10.64 2.01 15.96
CA ILE A 787 -10.53 2.11 14.51
C ILE A 787 -9.82 3.43 14.14
N GLY A 788 -8.78 3.34 13.30
CA GLY A 788 -7.94 4.47 12.91
C GLY A 788 -6.72 4.71 13.79
N PHE A 789 -6.47 3.87 14.79
CA PHE A 789 -5.31 3.94 15.68
C PHE A 789 -4.60 2.58 15.81
N THR A 790 -3.33 2.58 16.22
CA THR A 790 -2.58 1.37 16.55
C THR A 790 -3.13 0.72 17.81
N LYS A 791 -3.17 -0.62 17.83
CA LYS A 791 -3.44 -1.38 19.06
C LYS A 791 -2.32 -1.12 20.08
N ALA A 792 -2.69 -0.86 21.34
CA ALA A 792 -1.74 -0.65 22.43
C ALA A 792 -2.01 -1.61 23.59
N VAL A 793 -0.95 -2.01 24.28
CA VAL A 793 -1.00 -2.89 25.45
C VAL A 793 -0.27 -2.19 26.59
N SER A 794 -0.91 -2.12 27.76
CA SER A 794 -0.30 -1.55 28.96
C SER A 794 0.78 -2.48 29.52
N ALA A 795 1.70 -1.93 30.31
CA ALA A 795 2.55 -2.79 31.14
C ALA A 795 1.69 -3.56 32.16
N PRO A 796 2.12 -4.77 32.60
CA PRO A 796 1.49 -5.46 33.71
C PRO A 796 1.62 -4.66 35.02
N ILE A 797 0.50 -4.33 35.65
CA ILE A 797 0.41 -3.57 36.90
C ILE A 797 -0.14 -4.46 38.00
N MET A 798 0.42 -4.34 39.21
CA MET A 798 -0.11 -4.97 40.41
C MET A 798 -1.15 -4.04 41.05
N VAL A 799 -2.43 -4.43 41.00
CA VAL A 799 -3.53 -3.69 41.63
C VAL A 799 -3.63 -4.11 43.10
N THR A 800 -3.50 -3.14 44.01
CA THR A 800 -3.49 -3.36 45.47
C THR A 800 -4.62 -2.66 46.23
N LEU A 801 -5.33 -1.73 45.57
CA LEU A 801 -6.44 -0.96 46.13
C LEU A 801 -7.73 -1.16 45.33
N ASN A 802 -7.90 -2.34 44.73
CA ASN A 802 -9.11 -2.76 44.03
C ASN A 802 -9.57 -1.90 42.83
N VAL A 803 -8.77 -0.96 42.33
CA VAL A 803 -9.10 -0.12 41.16
C VAL A 803 -7.99 -0.24 40.11
N TYR A 804 -8.36 -0.55 38.87
CA TYR A 804 -7.47 -0.50 37.71
C TYR A 804 -7.80 0.71 36.83
N GLY A 805 -6.75 1.46 36.48
CA GLY A 805 -6.85 2.65 35.65
C GLY A 805 -5.47 3.13 35.19
N ASP A 806 -4.94 2.55 34.13
CA ASP A 806 -3.67 2.98 33.53
C ASP A 806 -3.87 4.01 32.42
N ARG A 807 -2.83 4.80 32.15
CA ARG A 807 -2.82 5.76 31.05
C ARG A 807 -2.20 5.14 29.80
N ILE A 808 -2.99 5.03 28.73
CA ILE A 808 -2.61 4.28 27.54
C ILE A 808 -2.61 5.21 26.32
N GLY A 809 -1.45 5.34 25.67
CA GLY A 809 -1.30 6.12 24.43
C GLY A 809 -1.64 5.28 23.21
N LEU A 810 -2.47 5.82 22.31
CA LEU A 810 -2.68 5.28 20.97
C LEU A 810 -2.04 6.19 19.94
N ILE A 811 -1.40 5.59 18.93
CA ILE A 811 -0.86 6.31 17.79
C ILE A 811 -1.89 6.27 16.66
N LYS A 812 -2.21 7.42 16.09
CA LYS A 812 -3.11 7.48 14.92
C LYS A 812 -2.46 6.83 13.71
N LEU A 813 -3.18 5.93 13.03
CA LEU A 813 -2.71 5.28 11.81
C LEU A 813 -2.69 6.29 10.66
N PRO A 814 -1.66 6.28 9.79
CA PRO A 814 -1.57 7.25 8.73
C PRO A 814 -2.58 6.95 7.62
N VAL A 815 -3.11 8.01 7.01
CA VAL A 815 -3.91 7.92 5.78
C VAL A 815 -3.05 7.46 4.61
N THR A 816 -3.65 6.79 3.63
CA THR A 816 -2.94 6.39 2.40
C THR A 816 -2.48 7.63 1.62
N PRO A 817 -1.41 7.56 0.80
CA PRO A 817 -0.86 8.75 0.15
C PRO A 817 -1.89 9.48 -0.73
N PHE A 818 -2.91 8.75 -1.18
CA PHE A 818 -3.95 9.24 -2.08
C PHE A 818 -5.33 9.41 -1.41
N ALA A 819 -5.41 9.33 -0.08
CA ALA A 819 -6.65 9.60 0.62
C ALA A 819 -7.11 11.06 0.41
N GLY A 820 -8.37 11.25 0.01
CA GLY A 820 -8.95 12.57 -0.26
C GLY A 820 -8.65 13.16 -1.65
N VAL A 821 -7.89 12.45 -2.49
CA VAL A 821 -7.65 12.86 -3.88
C VAL A 821 -8.95 12.75 -4.68
N SER A 822 -9.41 13.87 -5.24
CA SER A 822 -10.63 13.95 -6.04
C SER A 822 -10.33 14.40 -7.46
N ASP A 823 -10.94 13.75 -8.46
CA ASP A 823 -10.85 14.17 -9.87
C ASP A 823 -11.47 15.56 -10.13
N THR A 824 -12.23 16.09 -9.16
CA THR A 824 -12.86 17.41 -9.25
C THR A 824 -11.99 18.56 -8.74
N GLN A 825 -10.88 18.27 -8.04
CA GLN A 825 -9.99 19.30 -7.51
C GLN A 825 -8.81 19.59 -8.47
N PRO A 826 -8.30 20.83 -8.50
CA PRO A 826 -7.12 21.19 -9.28
C PRO A 826 -5.93 20.28 -8.97
N LEU A 827 -5.16 19.91 -10.00
CA LEU A 827 -3.98 19.06 -9.86
C LEU A 827 -3.00 19.56 -8.77
N ILE A 828 -2.88 20.88 -8.58
CA ILE A 828 -2.03 21.46 -7.54
C ILE A 828 -2.54 21.12 -6.13
N GLU A 829 -3.85 21.13 -5.88
CA GLU A 829 -4.44 20.83 -4.57
C GLU A 829 -4.32 19.34 -4.26
N ASN A 830 -4.60 18.48 -5.25
CA ASN A 830 -4.36 17.04 -5.12
C ASN A 830 -2.87 16.73 -4.86
N VAL A 831 -1.95 17.44 -5.51
CA VAL A 831 -0.50 17.25 -5.29
C VAL A 831 -0.08 17.75 -3.90
N THR A 832 -0.64 18.85 -3.42
CA THR A 832 -0.39 19.35 -2.05
C THR A 832 -0.96 18.39 -1.01
N GLN A 833 -2.19 17.90 -1.19
CA GLN A 833 -2.83 16.92 -0.32
C GLN A 833 -2.03 15.61 -0.25
N VAL A 834 -1.56 15.11 -1.41
CA VAL A 834 -0.70 13.93 -1.47
C VAL A 834 0.64 14.19 -0.78
N ALA A 835 1.22 15.39 -0.93
CA ALA A 835 2.46 15.76 -0.25
C ALA A 835 2.28 15.81 1.27
N GLU A 836 1.17 16.36 1.76
CA GLU A 836 0.82 16.39 3.19
C GLU A 836 0.60 14.97 3.75
N ASN A 837 -0.15 14.12 3.03
CA ASN A 837 -0.35 12.71 3.39
C ASN A 837 0.98 11.91 3.43
N ILE A 838 1.91 12.19 2.51
CA ILE A 838 3.25 11.56 2.50
C ILE A 838 4.09 12.04 3.69
N VAL A 839 3.98 13.32 4.07
CA VAL A 839 4.66 13.86 5.26
C VAL A 839 4.11 13.18 6.52
N GLU A 840 2.80 13.04 6.68
CA GLU A 840 2.20 12.32 7.82
C GLU A 840 2.64 10.85 7.88
N GLN A 841 2.72 10.15 6.74
CA GLN A 841 3.26 8.79 6.68
C GLN A 841 4.72 8.70 7.11
N SER A 842 5.55 9.67 6.69
CA SER A 842 6.97 9.70 7.04
C SER A 842 7.19 9.92 8.53
N ILE A 843 6.31 10.69 9.17
CA ILE A 843 6.32 10.99 10.60
C ILE A 843 5.88 9.77 11.42
N TYR A 844 4.83 9.06 11.01
CA TYR A 844 4.38 7.81 11.64
C TYR A 844 5.49 6.75 11.67
N ALA A 845 6.24 6.59 10.57
CA ALA A 845 7.34 5.64 10.48
C ALA A 845 8.48 5.95 11.48
N VAL A 846 8.76 7.23 11.76
CA VAL A 846 9.77 7.67 12.74
C VAL A 846 9.31 7.39 14.18
N THR A 847 8.04 7.61 14.48
CA THR A 847 7.47 7.40 15.82
C THR A 847 7.46 5.92 16.18
N VAL A 848 7.04 5.05 15.26
CA VAL A 848 7.11 3.58 15.44
C VAL A 848 8.55 3.12 15.64
N ALA A 849 9.50 3.63 14.85
CA ALA A 849 10.91 3.28 14.99
C ALA A 849 11.52 3.67 16.36
N ARG A 850 11.07 4.77 16.99
CA ARG A 850 11.53 5.15 18.34
C ARG A 850 10.93 4.29 19.44
N MET A 851 9.67 3.87 19.32
CA MET A 851 9.03 3.02 20.33
C MET A 851 9.68 1.63 20.43
N PHE A 852 10.16 1.08 19.30
CA PHE A 852 10.94 -0.17 19.30
C PHE A 852 12.33 -0.04 19.93
N ILE A 853 12.92 1.16 19.96
CA ILE A 853 14.25 1.40 20.54
C ILE A 853 14.20 1.52 22.08
N GLN A 854 13.04 1.84 22.67
CA GLN A 854 12.91 2.12 24.10
C GLN A 854 12.33 0.97 24.95
N GLN A 855 12.05 -0.20 24.37
CA GLN A 855 11.54 -1.35 25.16
C GLN A 855 12.66 -2.01 25.99
N PRO A 856 12.59 -2.00 27.33
CA PRO A 856 13.64 -2.55 28.20
C PRO A 856 13.76 -4.08 28.14
N GLU A 857 12.68 -4.78 27.81
CA GLU A 857 12.62 -6.26 27.87
C GLU A 857 13.49 -6.96 26.81
N ILE A 858 13.90 -6.26 25.74
CA ILE A 858 14.74 -6.84 24.66
C ILE A 858 16.24 -6.79 25.00
N GLN A 859 16.66 -5.96 25.96
CA GLN A 859 18.07 -5.83 26.35
C GLN A 859 18.55 -6.97 27.28
N GLU A 860 17.64 -7.69 27.93
CA GLU A 860 18.01 -8.72 28.92
C GLU A 860 18.10 -10.13 28.30
N VAL A 861 17.29 -10.42 27.28
CA VAL A 861 17.29 -11.72 26.58
C VAL A 861 18.54 -11.90 25.70
N VAL A 862 19.16 -10.82 25.24
CA VAL A 862 20.36 -10.87 24.38
C VAL A 862 21.66 -11.07 25.18
N LYS A 863 21.64 -10.92 26.51
CA LYS A 863 22.88 -10.94 27.31
C LYS A 863 23.24 -12.31 27.90
N ASN A 864 22.30 -13.24 28.02
CA ASN A 864 22.49 -14.45 28.84
C ASN A 864 22.36 -15.79 28.10
N THR A 865 22.34 -15.84 26.77
CA THR A 865 22.33 -17.15 26.09
C THR A 865 23.12 -17.13 24.79
N VAL A 866 24.28 -17.79 24.85
CA VAL A 866 25.15 -18.29 23.78
C VAL A 866 26.32 -17.38 23.30
N SER A 867 27.49 -18.01 23.30
CA SER A 867 28.86 -17.56 23.09
C SER A 867 29.18 -16.88 21.74
N PRO A 868 30.25 -16.07 21.65
CA PRO A 868 30.49 -15.10 20.57
C PRO A 868 31.16 -15.71 19.31
N ALA A 869 30.47 -16.63 18.63
CA ALA A 869 30.97 -17.23 17.39
C ALA A 869 29.85 -17.72 16.44
N LEU A 870 28.92 -16.85 16.04
CA LEU A 870 28.18 -16.90 14.78
C LEU A 870 27.21 -15.70 14.76
N ILE A 871 27.61 -14.56 14.22
CA ILE A 871 26.66 -13.49 13.89
C ILE A 871 26.57 -13.46 12.38
N GLY A 872 25.59 -14.19 11.86
CA GLY A 872 25.29 -14.24 10.45
C GLY A 872 23.98 -14.99 10.26
N VAL A 873 22.91 -14.23 10.08
CA VAL A 873 21.59 -14.67 9.61
C VAL A 873 20.67 -15.31 10.65
N SER A 874 19.96 -14.46 11.41
CA SER A 874 18.57 -14.74 11.82
C SER A 874 17.86 -13.56 12.53
N LEU A 875 18.11 -12.30 12.13
CA LEU A 875 17.32 -11.13 12.58
C LEU A 875 17.26 -10.00 11.52
N ILE A 876 16.79 -10.30 10.30
CA ILE A 876 16.44 -9.25 9.34
C ILE A 876 15.10 -9.61 8.73
N ASN A 877 14.01 -9.09 9.30
CA ASN A 877 12.78 -8.82 8.56
C ASN A 877 11.96 -7.62 9.07
N VAL A 878 12.53 -6.80 9.97
CA VAL A 878 11.99 -5.46 10.30
C VAL A 878 12.98 -4.32 9.95
N ALA A 879 14.19 -4.65 9.50
CA ALA A 879 15.19 -3.66 9.07
C ALA A 879 15.16 -3.33 7.56
N SER A 880 14.14 -3.77 6.81
CA SER A 880 14.00 -3.44 5.38
C SER A 880 13.46 -2.02 5.12
N ALA A 881 13.06 -1.28 6.17
CA ALA A 881 12.64 0.13 6.06
C ALA A 881 13.77 1.16 6.35
N LEU A 882 14.92 0.72 6.87
CA LEU A 882 16.06 1.61 7.16
C LEU A 882 16.88 2.11 5.94
N PRO A 883 16.79 1.55 4.72
CA PRO A 883 17.48 2.15 3.56
C PRO A 883 16.94 3.52 3.15
N LEU A 884 15.66 3.82 3.39
CA LEU A 884 15.02 5.08 2.96
C LEU A 884 15.46 6.30 3.78
N PHE A 885 15.74 6.15 5.09
CA PHE A 885 16.23 7.27 5.91
C PHE A 885 17.70 7.59 5.66
N ASN A 886 18.52 6.55 5.41
CA ASN A 886 19.86 6.75 4.88
C ASN A 886 19.79 7.37 3.48
N ALA A 887 18.80 7.04 2.65
CA ALA A 887 18.65 7.65 1.33
C ALA A 887 18.41 9.17 1.39
N VAL A 888 17.68 9.71 2.37
CA VAL A 888 17.55 11.18 2.56
C VAL A 888 18.88 11.80 3.00
N ALA A 889 19.60 11.13 3.91
CA ALA A 889 20.92 11.55 4.36
C ALA A 889 22.00 11.42 3.27
N TYR A 890 21.86 10.51 2.31
CA TYR A 890 22.72 10.37 1.13
C TYR A 890 22.30 11.29 -0.02
N ALA A 891 21.01 11.58 -0.17
CA ALA A 891 20.46 12.45 -1.22
C ALA A 891 20.94 13.90 -1.11
N GLN A 892 21.26 14.40 0.09
CA GLN A 892 21.89 15.71 0.27
C GLN A 892 23.30 15.80 -0.37
N TYR A 893 23.99 14.66 -0.51
CA TYR A 893 25.30 14.56 -1.15
C TYR A 893 25.19 14.35 -2.67
N LEU A 894 23.99 14.14 -3.20
CA LEU A 894 23.75 14.02 -4.64
C LEU A 894 23.72 15.42 -5.28
N PHE A 895 24.53 15.65 -6.31
CA PHE A 895 24.54 16.90 -7.08
C PHE A 895 23.80 16.69 -8.40
N THR A 896 22.54 17.11 -8.50
CA THR A 896 21.74 17.04 -9.74
C THR A 896 21.91 18.24 -10.65
N GLN A 897 22.63 19.28 -10.23
CA GLN A 897 22.86 20.50 -11.01
C GLN A 897 23.62 20.29 -12.33
N PRO A 898 24.55 19.31 -12.47
CA PRO A 898 25.16 18.98 -13.76
C PRO A 898 24.16 18.57 -14.84
N ILE A 899 22.97 18.07 -14.46
CA ILE A 899 21.89 17.74 -15.40
C ILE A 899 21.48 18.96 -16.23
N LEU A 900 21.64 20.20 -15.73
CA LEU A 900 21.40 21.43 -16.49
C LEU A 900 22.32 21.58 -17.73
N LEU A 901 23.43 20.85 -17.80
CA LEU A 901 24.31 20.84 -18.98
C LEU A 901 23.84 19.88 -20.07
N LEU A 902 22.99 18.90 -19.72
CA LEU A 902 22.37 18.00 -20.69
C LEU A 902 21.40 18.78 -21.57
N ALA A 903 21.37 18.47 -22.87
CA ALA A 903 20.52 19.16 -23.86
C ALA A 903 20.73 20.70 -23.97
N ARG A 904 21.93 21.20 -23.60
CA ARG A 904 22.28 22.62 -23.78
C ARG A 904 22.07 23.08 -25.23
N ARG A 905 21.35 24.20 -25.40
CA ARG A 905 21.04 24.77 -26.71
C ARG A 905 22.16 25.70 -27.19
N LYS A 906 22.54 25.55 -28.45
CA LYS A 906 23.52 26.43 -29.13
C LYS A 906 22.78 27.43 -30.01
N LYS A 907 23.16 28.71 -29.91
CA LYS A 907 22.68 29.73 -30.86
C LYS A 907 23.27 29.43 -32.24
N LYS A 908 22.40 29.26 -33.24
CA LYS A 908 22.82 29.00 -34.63
C LYS A 908 23.32 30.29 -35.29
N LYS A 909 24.16 30.18 -36.33
CA LYS A 909 24.73 31.34 -37.05
C LYS A 909 23.69 32.03 -37.98
N TRP A 910 22.46 31.55 -38.02
CA TRP A 910 21.38 31.98 -38.90
C TRP A 910 20.05 31.98 -38.16
N GLY A 911 19.10 32.78 -38.65
CA GLY A 911 17.73 32.81 -38.17
C GLY A 911 16.88 31.76 -38.86
N ILE A 912 15.81 31.31 -38.19
CA ILE A 912 14.83 30.37 -38.74
C ILE A 912 13.45 30.99 -38.61
N VAL A 913 12.70 31.04 -39.70
CA VAL A 913 11.26 31.28 -39.71
C VAL A 913 10.58 29.93 -39.49
N TYR A 914 9.74 29.84 -38.46
CA TYR A 914 9.13 28.56 -38.08
C TYR A 914 7.69 28.74 -37.56
N ASN A 915 6.92 27.67 -37.65
CA ASN A 915 5.55 27.62 -37.15
C ASN A 915 5.56 27.65 -35.62
N SER A 916 4.91 28.65 -35.02
CA SER A 916 4.86 28.84 -33.57
C SER A 916 4.19 27.69 -32.81
N LEU A 917 3.32 26.89 -33.44
CA LEU A 917 2.64 25.75 -32.83
C LEU A 917 3.42 24.45 -33.05
N THR A 918 3.68 24.09 -34.31
CA THR A 918 4.32 22.81 -34.65
C THR A 918 5.84 22.81 -34.53
N LYS A 919 6.46 23.98 -34.33
CA LYS A 919 7.91 24.21 -34.26
C LYS A 919 8.67 23.79 -35.53
N GLN A 920 7.95 23.45 -36.60
CA GLN A 920 8.53 23.08 -37.88
C GLN A 920 8.96 24.34 -38.64
N PRO A 921 10.10 24.31 -39.35
CA PRO A 921 10.52 25.43 -40.15
C PRO A 921 9.55 25.72 -41.31
N VAL A 922 9.38 26.99 -41.65
CA VAL A 922 8.47 27.45 -42.72
C VAL A 922 9.29 27.80 -43.94
N GLU A 923 9.14 27.01 -44.99
CA GLU A 923 9.85 27.21 -46.25
C GLU A 923 9.22 28.26 -47.15
N LEU A 924 10.03 28.84 -48.03
CA LEU A 924 9.61 29.84 -49.02
C LEU A 924 8.86 31.03 -48.39
N ALA A 925 9.21 31.40 -47.16
CA ALA A 925 8.75 32.61 -46.51
C ALA A 925 9.61 33.79 -46.99
N ILE A 926 8.96 34.90 -47.32
CA ILE A 926 9.66 36.10 -47.76
C ILE A 926 9.98 36.92 -46.51
N VAL A 927 11.25 37.08 -46.21
CA VAL A 927 11.76 37.89 -45.09
C VAL A 927 12.31 39.19 -45.67
N ARG A 928 11.74 40.32 -45.27
CA ARG A 928 12.15 41.66 -45.68
C ARG A 928 12.75 42.40 -44.51
N LEU A 929 13.91 42.98 -44.72
CA LEU A 929 14.52 43.89 -43.77
C LEU A 929 14.23 45.33 -44.18
N ARG A 930 13.62 46.10 -43.28
CA ARG A 930 13.32 47.51 -43.48
C ARG A 930 14.12 48.39 -42.53
N ASP A 931 14.50 49.57 -43.01
CA ASP A 931 14.99 50.62 -42.14
C ASP A 931 13.84 51.12 -41.25
N ALA A 932 14.05 51.18 -39.94
CA ALA A 932 12.98 51.50 -38.99
C ALA A 932 12.48 52.96 -39.09
N LYS A 933 13.31 53.87 -39.62
CA LYS A 933 12.97 55.30 -39.76
C LYS A 933 12.30 55.58 -41.10
N THR A 934 12.87 55.06 -42.20
CA THR A 934 12.41 55.36 -43.57
C THR A 934 11.43 54.34 -44.12
N GLN A 935 11.27 53.18 -43.46
CA GLN A 935 10.46 52.04 -43.91
C GLN A 935 10.85 51.46 -45.29
N LEU A 936 11.97 51.93 -45.86
CA LEU A 936 12.52 51.44 -47.11
C LEU A 936 13.03 50.01 -46.93
N ILE A 937 12.75 49.17 -47.92
CA ILE A 937 13.24 47.79 -47.98
C ILE A 937 14.73 47.83 -48.32
N ILE A 938 15.56 47.37 -47.40
CA ILE A 938 17.02 47.33 -47.57
C ILE A 938 17.43 46.03 -48.26
N GLN A 939 16.92 44.90 -47.77
CA GLN A 939 17.22 43.57 -48.29
C GLN A 939 15.97 42.68 -48.19
N THR A 940 15.79 41.80 -49.17
CA THR A 940 14.76 40.76 -49.15
C THR A 940 15.43 39.41 -49.34
N LYS A 941 15.05 38.42 -48.54
CA LYS A 941 15.47 37.03 -48.69
C LYS A 941 14.27 36.10 -48.64
N VAL A 942 14.38 34.97 -49.33
CA VAL A 942 13.40 33.88 -49.26
C VAL A 942 14.00 32.76 -48.42
N THR A 943 13.23 32.20 -47.50
CA THR A 943 13.69 31.07 -46.70
C THR A 943 13.77 29.80 -47.52
N ASP A 944 14.74 28.95 -47.18
CA ASP A 944 14.87 27.62 -47.79
C ASP A 944 13.88 26.60 -47.19
N LYS A 945 13.97 25.33 -47.61
CA LYS A 945 13.13 24.22 -47.10
C LYS A 945 13.17 24.01 -45.58
N PHE A 946 14.14 24.64 -44.91
CA PHE A 946 14.34 24.57 -43.46
C PHE A 946 14.11 25.94 -42.80
N GLY A 947 13.42 26.87 -43.47
CA GLY A 947 13.03 28.16 -42.93
C GLY A 947 14.19 29.13 -42.67
N ARG A 948 15.40 28.87 -43.17
CA ARG A 948 16.61 29.61 -42.76
C ARG A 948 16.75 30.95 -43.48
N TYR A 949 17.28 31.96 -42.77
CA TYR A 949 17.64 33.27 -43.34
C TYR A 949 18.77 33.97 -42.56
N SER A 950 19.37 35.00 -43.15
CA SER A 950 20.29 35.93 -42.47
C SER A 950 20.43 37.25 -43.23
N PHE A 951 20.56 38.37 -42.53
CA PHE A 951 20.88 39.67 -43.14
C PHE A 951 22.21 40.19 -42.62
N ILE A 952 22.97 40.87 -43.48
CA ILE A 952 24.22 41.55 -43.11
C ILE A 952 23.98 43.04 -43.33
N VAL A 953 24.00 43.82 -42.25
CA VAL A 953 23.46 45.18 -42.25
C VAL A 953 24.42 46.19 -41.64
N LYS A 954 24.41 47.41 -42.15
CA LYS A 954 25.23 48.51 -41.61
C LYS A 954 24.68 48.95 -40.24
N LEU A 955 25.37 49.86 -39.58
CA LEU A 955 24.88 50.45 -38.33
C LEU A 955 23.52 51.13 -38.58
N GLY A 956 22.51 50.82 -37.79
CA GLY A 956 21.16 51.33 -38.02
C GLY A 956 20.11 50.68 -37.12
N VAL A 957 18.88 51.18 -37.21
CA VAL A 957 17.73 50.57 -36.54
C VAL A 957 16.87 49.92 -37.61
N TYR A 958 16.61 48.63 -37.46
CA TYR A 958 15.91 47.83 -38.47
C TYR A 958 14.65 47.17 -37.92
N VAL A 959 13.72 46.85 -38.81
CA VAL A 959 12.55 46.01 -38.53
C VAL A 959 12.52 44.90 -39.57
N ILE A 960 12.20 43.67 -39.14
CA ILE A 960 12.01 42.54 -40.04
C ILE A 960 10.51 42.34 -40.25
N GLU A 961 10.11 42.16 -41.50
CA GLU A 961 8.75 41.79 -41.91
C GLU A 961 8.82 40.40 -42.56
N VAL A 962 7.88 39.51 -42.23
CA VAL A 962 7.78 38.19 -42.82
C VAL A 962 6.43 38.02 -43.50
N VAL A 963 6.42 37.55 -44.74
CA VAL A 963 5.22 37.30 -45.53
C VAL A 963 5.25 35.86 -46.05
N LYS A 964 4.21 35.08 -45.70
CA LYS A 964 3.96 33.73 -46.20
C LYS A 964 2.44 33.48 -46.21
N PRO A 965 1.85 33.07 -47.35
CA PRO A 965 0.42 32.71 -47.38
C PRO A 965 0.08 31.62 -46.36
N GLY A 966 -1.02 31.80 -45.64
CA GLY A 966 -1.46 30.87 -44.59
C GLY A 966 -0.81 31.07 -43.22
N TYR A 967 0.06 32.07 -43.06
CA TYR A 967 0.71 32.42 -41.78
C TYR A 967 0.59 33.92 -41.47
N VAL A 968 0.56 34.24 -40.17
CA VAL A 968 0.47 35.58 -39.62
C VAL A 968 1.75 35.90 -38.84
N PHE A 969 2.28 37.10 -39.08
CA PHE A 969 3.41 37.68 -38.38
C PHE A 969 3.07 39.13 -37.97
N PRO A 970 3.42 39.60 -36.75
CA PRO A 970 4.05 38.87 -35.64
C PRO A 970 3.18 37.77 -35.05
N SER A 971 3.82 36.77 -34.42
CA SER A 971 3.12 35.71 -33.67
C SER A 971 2.40 36.30 -32.46
N GLN A 972 1.11 36.00 -32.31
CA GLN A 972 0.33 36.33 -31.11
C GLN A 972 0.60 35.31 -29.99
N HIS A 973 0.90 34.06 -30.33
CA HIS A 973 1.13 32.99 -29.36
C HIS A 973 2.48 33.12 -28.61
N MET A 974 3.45 33.82 -29.19
CA MET A 974 4.81 33.91 -28.64
C MET A 974 5.23 35.34 -28.24
N LYS A 975 4.29 36.30 -28.22
CA LYS A 975 4.56 37.75 -28.10
C LYS A 975 5.45 38.16 -26.91
N ASP A 976 5.30 37.49 -25.76
CA ASP A 976 6.03 37.80 -24.52
C ASP A 976 7.16 36.80 -24.19
N LYS A 977 7.52 35.94 -25.15
CA LYS A 977 8.53 34.89 -24.95
C LYS A 977 9.83 35.27 -25.63
N THR A 978 10.93 35.28 -24.88
CA THR A 978 12.28 35.51 -25.43
C THR A 978 12.91 34.23 -26.00
N GLU A 979 12.36 33.08 -25.62
CA GLU A 979 12.78 31.75 -26.04
C GLU A 979 11.62 30.76 -26.11
N ASP A 980 11.83 29.68 -26.88
CA ASP A 980 10.89 28.59 -27.13
C ASP A 980 11.49 27.24 -26.71
N VAL A 981 10.83 26.12 -26.99
CA VAL A 981 11.41 24.78 -26.87
C VAL A 981 12.62 24.67 -27.81
N ASP A 982 12.46 24.63 -29.12
CA ASP A 982 13.61 24.33 -29.99
C ASP A 982 14.48 25.57 -30.34
N TYR A 983 14.00 26.79 -30.10
CA TYR A 983 14.64 28.04 -30.54
C TYR A 983 14.83 29.04 -29.40
N ILE A 984 15.84 29.91 -29.52
CA ILE A 984 16.18 31.00 -28.58
C ILE A 984 16.29 32.32 -29.37
N ASP A 985 16.26 33.47 -28.70
CA ASP A 985 16.36 34.80 -29.34
C ASP A 985 15.25 35.03 -30.38
N LEU A 986 14.01 34.98 -29.87
CA LEU A 986 12.81 35.14 -30.69
C LEU A 986 12.56 36.59 -31.06
N TYR A 987 12.18 36.80 -32.32
CA TYR A 987 11.86 38.12 -32.85
C TYR A 987 10.36 38.32 -33.07
N HIS A 988 9.82 39.39 -32.50
CA HIS A 988 8.38 39.68 -32.48
C HIS A 988 8.01 41.00 -33.19
N GLY A 989 8.80 41.42 -34.17
CA GLY A 989 8.54 42.67 -34.90
C GLY A 989 9.02 43.94 -34.18
N THR A 990 9.85 43.80 -33.14
CA THR A 990 10.43 44.94 -32.40
C THR A 990 11.55 45.64 -33.18
N LYS A 991 11.90 46.87 -32.80
CA LYS A 991 13.02 47.59 -33.44
C LYS A 991 14.35 46.96 -33.02
N LEU A 992 15.17 46.56 -34.00
CA LEU A 992 16.50 45.99 -33.78
C LEU A 992 17.54 47.08 -33.89
N LEU A 993 18.20 47.37 -32.77
CA LEU A 993 19.35 48.27 -32.73
C LEU A 993 20.60 47.50 -33.11
N VAL A 994 21.22 47.88 -34.23
CA VAL A 994 22.53 47.36 -34.64
C VAL A 994 23.59 48.39 -34.29
N ASP A 995 24.31 48.12 -33.20
CA ASP A 995 25.34 48.96 -32.57
C ASP A 995 26.75 48.74 -33.13
N VAL A 996 26.98 47.59 -33.78
CA VAL A 996 28.23 47.28 -34.49
C VAL A 996 28.00 47.29 -35.99
N LYS A 997 28.87 47.96 -36.75
CA LYS A 997 28.81 48.02 -38.22
C LYS A 997 28.96 46.61 -38.81
N ASN A 998 28.06 46.23 -39.71
CA ASN A 998 28.00 44.93 -40.40
C ASN A 998 27.68 43.75 -39.45
N THR A 999 26.71 43.96 -38.57
CA THR A 999 26.18 42.90 -37.69
C THR A 999 25.22 42.02 -38.48
N VAL A 1000 25.23 40.73 -38.15
CA VAL A 1000 24.30 39.77 -38.75
C VAL A 1000 23.00 39.75 -37.96
N ILE A 1001 21.90 40.02 -38.64
CA ILE A 1001 20.57 39.82 -38.09
C ILE A 1001 20.12 38.39 -38.45
N ALA A 1002 19.98 37.57 -37.41
CA ALA A 1002 19.75 36.12 -37.52
C ALA A 1002 18.87 35.60 -36.36
N GLN A 1003 17.86 36.40 -35.97
CA GLN A 1003 16.93 36.01 -34.91
C GLN A 1003 15.97 34.91 -35.40
N ASN A 1004 15.39 34.16 -34.48
CA ASN A 1004 14.39 33.15 -34.85
C ASN A 1004 13.02 33.82 -34.88
N ILE A 1005 12.28 33.64 -35.98
CA ILE A 1005 11.00 34.31 -36.20
C ILE A 1005 9.86 33.29 -36.10
N PRO A 1006 9.06 33.30 -35.03
CA PRO A 1006 7.84 32.52 -34.97
C PRO A 1006 6.75 33.17 -35.84
N VAL A 1007 6.03 32.34 -36.61
CA VAL A 1007 4.84 32.74 -37.37
C VAL A 1007 3.67 31.83 -37.02
N ASP A 1008 2.47 32.40 -36.91
CA ASP A 1008 1.26 31.67 -36.51
C ASP A 1008 0.50 31.19 -37.74
N PRO A 1009 0.10 29.90 -37.84
CA PRO A 1009 -0.76 29.46 -38.93
C PRO A 1009 -2.16 30.08 -38.78
N VAL A 1010 -2.79 30.45 -39.91
CA VAL A 1010 -4.17 31.01 -39.93
C VAL A 1010 -5.21 29.97 -39.48
N VAL A 1011 -4.91 28.68 -39.64
CA VAL A 1011 -5.71 27.55 -39.14
C VAL A 1011 -4.95 26.89 -38.00
N ALA A 1012 -5.56 26.83 -36.81
CA ALA A 1012 -4.97 26.19 -35.65
C ALA A 1012 -4.78 24.69 -35.89
N THR A 1013 -3.54 24.23 -35.78
CA THR A 1013 -3.17 22.81 -35.85
C THR A 1013 -2.66 22.38 -34.49
N GLU A 1014 -3.07 21.20 -34.02
CA GLU A 1014 -2.64 20.71 -32.71
C GLU A 1014 -1.12 20.52 -32.62
N THR A 1015 -0.55 20.86 -31.47
CA THR A 1015 0.89 20.70 -31.25
C THR A 1015 1.26 19.21 -31.17
N PRO A 1016 2.28 18.74 -31.90
CA PRO A 1016 2.70 17.35 -31.85
C PRO A 1016 3.13 16.88 -30.44
N LYS A 1017 2.75 15.64 -30.08
CA LYS A 1017 3.09 15.01 -28.78
C LYS A 1017 4.58 15.06 -28.45
N ARG A 1018 5.47 14.96 -29.45
CA ARG A 1018 6.93 15.05 -29.28
C ARG A 1018 7.38 16.38 -28.66
N ILE A 1019 6.74 17.49 -29.00
CA ILE A 1019 7.10 18.83 -28.52
C ILE A 1019 6.60 19.03 -27.09
N LEU A 1020 5.41 18.51 -26.79
CA LEU A 1020 4.88 18.45 -25.43
C LEU A 1020 5.80 17.63 -24.51
N TRP A 1021 6.28 16.47 -24.99
CA TRP A 1021 7.26 15.64 -24.29
C TRP A 1021 8.59 16.36 -24.05
N LYS A 1022 9.15 17.04 -25.06
CA LYS A 1022 10.38 17.84 -24.86
C LYS A 1022 10.19 18.97 -23.86
N LYS A 1023 9.02 19.62 -23.87
CA LYS A 1023 8.68 20.68 -22.89
C LYS A 1023 8.60 20.11 -21.48
N LEU A 1024 7.95 18.95 -21.33
CA LEU A 1024 7.87 18.20 -20.07
C LEU A 1024 9.26 17.79 -19.57
N LEU A 1025 10.07 17.14 -20.41
CA LEU A 1025 11.45 16.73 -20.09
C LEU A 1025 12.31 17.88 -19.60
N ARG A 1026 12.17 19.09 -20.17
CA ARG A 1026 12.92 20.27 -19.70
C ARG A 1026 12.40 20.85 -18.40
N SER A 1027 11.08 20.82 -18.21
CA SER A 1027 10.49 21.18 -16.93
C SER A 1027 11.01 20.25 -15.84
N ILE A 1028 11.05 18.94 -16.12
CA ILE A 1028 11.63 17.92 -15.24
C ILE A 1028 13.12 18.20 -14.99
N GLN A 1029 13.90 18.46 -16.04
CA GLN A 1029 15.34 18.77 -15.94
C GLN A 1029 15.63 19.95 -15.00
N HIS A 1030 14.85 21.03 -15.11
CA HIS A 1030 15.00 22.21 -14.26
C HIS A 1030 14.56 21.94 -12.82
N ASN A 1031 13.40 21.32 -12.64
CA ASN A 1031 12.86 21.01 -11.32
C ASN A 1031 13.75 20.00 -10.58
N LEU A 1032 14.23 18.96 -11.26
CA LEU A 1032 15.15 17.96 -10.70
C LEU A 1032 16.50 18.56 -10.26
N SER A 1033 16.97 19.63 -10.92
CA SER A 1033 18.16 20.37 -10.51
C SER A 1033 17.98 21.18 -9.20
N LEU A 1034 16.74 21.40 -8.77
CA LEU A 1034 16.38 22.10 -7.53
C LEU A 1034 16.01 21.16 -6.39
N VAL A 1035 15.57 19.93 -6.69
CA VAL A 1035 15.13 18.93 -5.71
C VAL A 1035 16.19 18.69 -4.63
N THR A 1036 17.47 18.57 -4.98
CA THR A 1036 18.54 18.30 -4.00
C THR A 1036 18.80 19.46 -3.05
N ILE A 1037 18.58 20.71 -3.49
CA ILE A 1037 18.65 21.89 -2.61
C ILE A 1037 17.48 21.86 -1.62
N ILE A 1038 16.27 21.51 -2.08
CA ILE A 1038 15.08 21.38 -1.23
C ILE A 1038 15.28 20.29 -0.19
N VAL A 1039 15.76 19.11 -0.61
CA VAL A 1039 16.06 17.98 0.29
C VAL A 1039 17.14 18.36 1.32
N ALA A 1040 18.20 19.07 0.90
CA ALA A 1040 19.23 19.55 1.82
C ALA A 1040 18.71 20.61 2.81
N MET A 1041 17.77 21.47 2.40
CA MET A 1041 17.09 22.43 3.31
C MET A 1041 16.23 21.70 4.34
N VAL A 1042 15.44 20.71 3.92
CA VAL A 1042 14.63 19.88 4.82
C VAL A 1042 15.52 19.08 5.77
N ALA A 1043 16.62 18.51 5.30
CA ALA A 1043 17.60 17.81 6.13
C ALA A 1043 18.23 18.72 7.19
N LEU A 1044 18.51 19.99 6.86
CA LEU A 1044 19.02 20.98 7.81
C LEU A 1044 18.00 21.33 8.91
N VAL A 1045 16.70 21.32 8.59
CA VAL A 1045 15.62 21.55 9.56
C VAL A 1045 15.44 20.33 10.47
N ILE A 1046 15.52 19.11 9.92
CA ILE A 1046 15.36 17.86 10.69
C ILE A 1046 16.55 17.63 11.64
N LYS A 1047 17.78 17.93 11.19
CA LYS A 1047 19.00 17.78 11.99
C LYS A 1047 19.93 18.98 11.77
N PRO A 1048 19.78 20.07 12.55
CA PRO A 1048 20.64 21.24 12.40
C PRO A 1048 22.09 20.88 12.72
N GLY A 1049 22.96 20.96 11.72
CA GLY A 1049 24.36 20.59 11.83
C GLY A 1049 25.24 21.38 10.86
N LEU A 1050 26.43 21.78 11.30
CA LEU A 1050 27.36 22.61 10.51
C LEU A 1050 27.72 21.97 9.16
N GLN A 1051 27.88 20.64 9.14
CA GLN A 1051 28.20 19.89 7.91
C GLN A 1051 27.08 19.99 6.86
N ILE A 1052 25.82 19.89 7.29
CA ILE A 1052 24.64 19.97 6.41
C ILE A 1052 24.48 21.39 5.87
N ALA A 1053 24.73 22.42 6.70
CA ALA A 1053 24.72 23.81 6.27
C ALA A 1053 25.80 24.11 5.21
N ILE A 1054 27.00 23.54 5.36
CA ILE A 1054 28.09 23.67 4.38
C ILE A 1054 27.72 22.99 3.05
N ILE A 1055 27.12 21.78 3.10
CA ILE A 1055 26.68 21.07 1.89
C ILE A 1055 25.58 21.86 1.16
N LEU A 1056 24.60 22.40 1.88
CA LEU A 1056 23.56 23.26 1.30
C LEU A 1056 24.17 24.48 0.60
N LEU A 1057 25.15 25.14 1.22
CA LEU A 1057 25.87 26.26 0.62
C LEU A 1057 26.55 25.85 -0.69
N PHE A 1058 27.23 24.71 -0.72
CA PHE A 1058 27.85 24.18 -1.95
C PHE A 1058 26.83 23.88 -3.05
N GLN A 1059 25.69 23.25 -2.70
CA GLN A 1059 24.61 22.94 -3.65
C GLN A 1059 24.03 24.21 -4.29
N VAL A 1060 23.83 25.27 -3.50
CA VAL A 1060 23.37 26.58 -4.00
C VAL A 1060 24.41 27.23 -4.93
N VAL A 1061 25.68 27.24 -4.52
CA VAL A 1061 26.78 27.77 -5.35
C VAL A 1061 26.90 27.00 -6.67
N PHE A 1062 26.80 25.67 -6.62
CA PHE A 1062 26.83 24.81 -7.80
C PHE A 1062 25.64 25.07 -8.71
N TYR A 1063 24.43 25.23 -8.17
CA TYR A 1063 23.27 25.57 -8.98
C TYR A 1063 23.46 26.90 -9.72
N LEU A 1064 23.95 27.94 -9.04
CA LEU A 1064 24.25 29.22 -9.68
C LEU A 1064 25.34 29.10 -10.76
N LEU A 1065 26.38 28.32 -10.48
CA LEU A 1065 27.47 28.05 -11.44
C LEU A 1065 26.97 27.28 -12.68
N PHE A 1066 26.27 26.16 -12.49
CA PHE A 1066 25.76 25.33 -13.58
C PHE A 1066 24.64 26.03 -14.35
N ARG A 1067 23.79 26.82 -13.69
CA ARG A 1067 22.82 27.71 -14.36
C ARG A 1067 23.53 28.72 -15.25
N ARG A 1068 24.62 29.35 -14.76
CA ARG A 1068 25.45 30.27 -15.56
C ARG A 1068 26.10 29.54 -16.74
N LEU A 1069 26.66 28.35 -16.53
CA LEU A 1069 27.28 27.54 -17.57
C LEU A 1069 26.28 26.98 -18.59
N ALA A 1070 25.01 26.79 -18.20
CA ALA A 1070 23.95 26.32 -19.10
C ALA A 1070 23.48 27.39 -20.10
N THR A 1071 23.67 28.68 -19.80
CA THR A 1071 23.36 29.78 -20.75
C THR A 1071 24.22 29.70 -22.03
N SER A 1072 23.68 30.06 -23.20
CA SER A 1072 24.33 29.78 -24.50
C SER A 1072 25.60 30.61 -24.77
N ILE A 1073 26.66 29.97 -25.25
CA ILE A 1073 27.86 30.65 -25.79
C ILE A 1073 27.56 31.21 -27.19
N HIS A 1074 28.02 32.43 -27.48
CA HIS A 1074 27.86 33.09 -28.78
C HIS A 1074 28.66 32.36 -29.88
N ALA A 1075 28.06 32.13 -31.04
CA ALA A 1075 28.77 31.59 -32.20
C ALA A 1075 29.58 32.69 -32.88
N ARG A 1076 30.92 32.58 -32.86
CA ARG A 1076 31.85 33.46 -33.58
C ARG A 1076 32.55 32.62 -34.65
N ASP A 1077 32.19 32.83 -35.92
CA ASP A 1077 33.10 32.96 -37.08
C ASP A 1077 32.37 32.78 -38.42
N TRP A 1078 32.71 33.63 -39.40
CA TRP A 1078 32.19 33.70 -40.77
C TRP A 1078 33.37 33.67 -41.74
N GLY A 1079 33.12 33.36 -43.02
CA GLY A 1079 34.15 33.40 -44.07
C GLY A 1079 34.62 34.82 -44.28
N ARG A 1080 35.93 34.99 -44.49
CA ARG A 1080 36.55 36.32 -44.64
C ARG A 1080 37.46 36.35 -45.85
N VAL A 1081 37.24 37.34 -46.71
CA VAL A 1081 38.10 37.68 -47.83
C VAL A 1081 39.12 38.72 -47.38
N VAL A 1082 40.39 38.35 -47.44
CA VAL A 1082 41.50 39.22 -47.05
C VAL A 1082 42.51 39.34 -48.19
N ASP A 1083 43.27 40.42 -48.17
CA ASP A 1083 44.42 40.62 -49.05
C ASP A 1083 45.50 39.60 -48.71
N ASP A 1084 46.03 38.90 -49.70
CA ASP A 1084 46.99 37.82 -49.45
C ASP A 1084 48.30 38.33 -48.83
N MET A 1085 48.73 39.55 -49.17
CA MET A 1085 49.98 40.14 -48.65
C MET A 1085 49.74 40.88 -47.34
N LYS A 1086 48.73 41.76 -47.29
CA LYS A 1086 48.51 42.63 -46.12
C LYS A 1086 47.65 41.99 -45.02
N LYS A 1087 46.99 40.86 -45.30
CA LYS A 1087 45.99 40.19 -44.44
C LYS A 1087 44.85 41.13 -43.98
N THR A 1088 44.70 42.29 -44.62
CA THR A 1088 43.62 43.24 -44.36
C THR A 1088 42.34 42.79 -45.05
N PRO A 1089 41.17 42.96 -44.43
CA PRO A 1089 39.89 42.60 -45.04
C PRO A 1089 39.60 43.39 -46.31
N ILE A 1090 39.05 42.73 -47.33
CA ILE A 1090 38.71 43.33 -48.62
C ILE A 1090 37.19 43.43 -48.75
N SER A 1091 36.68 44.65 -48.79
CA SER A 1091 35.25 44.94 -48.95
C SER A 1091 34.79 44.92 -50.41
N GLY A 1092 33.49 44.73 -50.66
CA GLY A 1092 32.94 44.84 -52.02
C GLY A 1092 33.37 43.73 -52.99
N VAL A 1093 33.90 42.61 -52.49
CA VAL A 1093 34.27 41.45 -53.31
C VAL A 1093 33.01 40.69 -53.66
N ILE A 1094 32.82 40.41 -54.94
CA ILE A 1094 31.72 39.57 -55.42
C ILE A 1094 32.14 38.12 -55.24
N VAL A 1095 31.52 37.45 -54.28
CA VAL A 1095 31.72 36.03 -54.01
C VAL A 1095 30.54 35.26 -54.60
N ARG A 1096 30.81 34.18 -55.34
CA ARG A 1096 29.78 33.34 -55.97
C ARG A 1096 29.99 31.89 -55.63
N ILE A 1097 28.91 31.15 -55.41
CA ILE A 1097 28.98 29.72 -55.11
C ILE A 1097 28.34 28.87 -56.22
N PHE A 1098 29.03 27.78 -56.57
CA PHE A 1098 28.63 26.87 -57.63
C PHE A 1098 28.46 25.45 -57.11
N ASP A 1099 27.44 24.77 -57.60
CA ASP A 1099 27.29 23.32 -57.49
C ASP A 1099 28.29 22.64 -58.43
N LYS A 1100 29.16 21.76 -57.92
CA LYS A 1100 30.18 21.10 -58.72
C LYS A 1100 29.59 20.13 -59.76
N LYS A 1101 28.52 19.43 -59.42
CA LYS A 1101 27.94 18.37 -60.27
C LYS A 1101 27.35 18.92 -61.56
N PHE A 1102 26.73 20.10 -61.49
CA PHE A 1102 26.04 20.72 -62.63
C PHE A 1102 26.65 22.06 -63.06
N ASN A 1103 27.76 22.47 -62.44
CA ASN A 1103 28.38 23.78 -62.60
C ASN A 1103 27.38 24.95 -62.48
N LYS A 1104 26.35 24.77 -61.65
CA LYS A 1104 25.22 25.69 -61.55
C LYS A 1104 25.53 26.78 -60.53
N LEU A 1105 25.45 28.05 -60.94
CA LEU A 1105 25.50 29.18 -60.02
C LEU A 1105 24.30 29.13 -59.09
N LEU A 1106 24.56 29.09 -57.78
CA LEU A 1106 23.50 29.02 -56.77
C LEU A 1106 23.19 30.39 -56.18
N GLU A 1107 24.22 31.10 -55.74
CA GLU A 1107 24.07 32.39 -55.06
C GLU A 1107 25.30 33.28 -55.32
N THR A 1108 25.07 34.60 -55.29
CA THR A 1108 26.12 35.62 -55.33
C THR A 1108 25.95 36.55 -54.13
N GLN A 1109 27.03 36.80 -53.40
CA GLN A 1109 27.08 37.75 -52.28
C GLN A 1109 28.22 38.73 -52.46
N VAL A 1110 28.06 39.93 -51.92
CA VAL A 1110 29.12 40.95 -51.89
C VAL A 1110 29.66 41.07 -50.47
N THR A 1111 30.98 41.04 -50.30
CA THR A 1111 31.60 41.11 -48.97
C THR A 1111 31.39 42.46 -48.31
N ASP A 1112 31.29 42.44 -46.98
CA ASP A 1112 31.12 43.63 -46.16
C ASP A 1112 32.42 44.47 -46.01
N ALA A 1113 32.38 45.56 -45.25
CA ALA A 1113 33.58 46.39 -44.97
C ALA A 1113 34.74 45.62 -44.30
N ASN A 1114 34.44 44.46 -43.69
CA ASN A 1114 35.36 43.57 -43.01
C ASN A 1114 35.66 42.30 -43.84
N GLY A 1115 35.32 42.28 -45.13
CA GLY A 1115 35.54 41.15 -46.04
C GLY A 1115 34.71 39.91 -45.75
N LYS A 1116 33.67 39.98 -44.91
CA LYS A 1116 32.89 38.82 -44.49
C LYS A 1116 31.88 38.36 -45.54
N TYR A 1117 31.69 37.05 -45.66
CA TYR A 1117 30.66 36.40 -46.48
C TYR A 1117 30.23 35.05 -45.88
N GLY A 1118 29.14 34.46 -46.39
CA GLY A 1118 28.79 33.07 -46.08
C GLY A 1118 27.61 32.54 -46.88
N PHE A 1119 27.75 31.33 -47.43
CA PHE A 1119 26.71 30.66 -48.22
C PHE A 1119 26.11 29.46 -47.50
N PHE A 1120 24.79 29.33 -47.55
CA PHE A 1120 24.08 28.18 -47.02
C PHE A 1120 23.89 27.14 -48.11
N VAL A 1121 24.40 25.94 -47.88
CA VAL A 1121 24.35 24.87 -48.87
C VAL A 1121 23.89 23.55 -48.27
N ARG A 1122 23.39 22.66 -49.13
CA ARG A 1122 22.92 21.31 -48.79
C ARG A 1122 24.03 20.28 -48.97
N ARG A 1123 23.78 19.00 -48.63
CA ARG A 1123 24.66 17.88 -48.99
C ARG A 1123 24.94 17.86 -50.50
N ASN A 1124 26.10 18.38 -50.90
CA ASN A 1124 26.65 18.29 -52.24
C ASN A 1124 28.12 18.75 -52.22
N ILE A 1125 28.78 18.69 -53.36
CA ILE A 1125 30.12 19.23 -53.55
C ILE A 1125 29.99 20.62 -54.19
N TYR A 1126 30.64 21.62 -53.61
CA TYR A 1126 30.60 23.01 -54.09
C TYR A 1126 31.98 23.58 -54.30
N TYR A 1127 32.06 24.67 -55.05
CA TYR A 1127 33.24 25.52 -55.03
C TYR A 1127 32.81 26.99 -55.07
N VAL A 1128 33.67 27.88 -54.54
CA VAL A 1128 33.40 29.31 -54.41
C VAL A 1128 34.38 30.09 -55.26
N THR A 1129 33.89 31.11 -55.95
CA THR A 1129 34.73 32.08 -56.67
C THR A 1129 34.64 33.44 -56.00
N ALA A 1130 35.72 34.21 -56.02
CA ALA A 1130 35.75 35.57 -55.51
C ALA A 1130 36.42 36.49 -56.53
N GLU A 1131 35.78 37.62 -56.80
CA GLU A 1131 36.17 38.56 -57.85
C GLU A 1131 36.02 40.00 -57.36
N ARG A 1132 37.04 40.81 -57.58
CA ARG A 1132 37.04 42.24 -57.34
C ARG A 1132 38.00 42.91 -58.32
N GLU A 1133 37.59 44.06 -58.86
CA GLU A 1133 38.43 44.87 -59.74
C GLU A 1133 39.77 45.21 -59.06
N GLY A 1134 40.89 45.01 -59.78
CA GLY A 1134 42.25 45.16 -59.26
C GLY A 1134 42.82 43.93 -58.50
N TYR A 1135 42.08 42.82 -58.43
CA TYR A 1135 42.53 41.57 -57.82
C TYR A 1135 42.36 40.39 -58.80
N GLU A 1136 43.22 39.39 -58.69
CA GLU A 1136 43.10 38.14 -59.45
C GLU A 1136 41.83 37.39 -59.02
N LYS A 1137 41.12 36.81 -60.01
CA LYS A 1137 39.94 35.98 -59.74
C LYS A 1137 40.38 34.71 -58.99
N TYR A 1138 39.75 34.46 -57.85
CA TYR A 1138 40.02 33.29 -57.02
C TYR A 1138 38.93 32.24 -57.20
N THR A 1139 39.33 30.97 -57.25
CA THR A 1139 38.45 29.80 -57.20
C THR A 1139 38.94 28.88 -56.08
N SER A 1140 38.05 28.50 -55.17
CA SER A 1140 38.37 27.58 -54.08
C SER A 1140 38.56 26.15 -54.58
N PRO A 1141 39.28 25.30 -53.83
CA PRO A 1141 39.18 23.85 -53.98
C PRO A 1141 37.73 23.38 -53.81
N ASP A 1142 37.44 22.17 -54.30
CA ASP A 1142 36.14 21.53 -54.13
C ASP A 1142 35.88 21.28 -52.63
N ILE A 1143 34.73 21.76 -52.17
CA ILE A 1143 34.26 21.66 -50.79
C ILE A 1143 33.23 20.53 -50.75
N ASP A 1144 33.65 19.35 -50.30
CA ASP A 1144 32.79 18.19 -50.17
C ASP A 1144 31.97 18.26 -48.87
N LEU A 1145 30.66 18.36 -49.02
CA LEU A 1145 29.69 18.35 -47.92
C LEU A 1145 28.70 17.19 -48.05
N SER A 1146 29.02 16.15 -48.83
CA SER A 1146 28.16 14.98 -49.08
C SER A 1146 27.70 14.28 -47.79
N GLN A 1147 28.54 14.25 -46.76
CA GLN A 1147 28.24 13.59 -45.47
C GLN A 1147 27.73 14.54 -44.36
N LYS A 1148 27.59 15.85 -44.63
CA LYS A 1148 27.11 16.82 -43.63
C LYS A 1148 25.75 17.38 -44.00
N ASP A 1149 24.78 17.19 -43.12
CA ASP A 1149 23.37 17.54 -43.36
C ASP A 1149 23.17 19.02 -43.61
N ASP A 1150 23.95 19.84 -42.90
CA ASP A 1150 23.92 21.29 -42.95
C ASP A 1150 25.34 21.86 -42.78
N ALA A 1151 25.75 22.72 -43.71
CA ALA A 1151 27.01 23.45 -43.59
C ALA A 1151 26.88 24.89 -44.12
N LEU A 1152 27.43 25.82 -43.34
CA LEU A 1152 27.76 27.15 -43.81
C LEU A 1152 29.14 27.07 -44.45
N ILE A 1153 29.27 27.50 -45.70
CA ILE A 1153 30.59 27.68 -46.31
C ILE A 1153 31.13 29.01 -45.84
N ASP A 1154 32.08 28.95 -44.90
CA ASP A 1154 32.74 30.07 -44.23
C ASP A 1154 34.27 30.04 -44.42
N GLN A 1155 34.73 29.57 -45.58
CA GLN A 1155 36.16 29.49 -45.88
C GLN A 1155 36.83 30.88 -45.88
N GLY A 1156 38.08 30.94 -45.41
CA GLY A 1156 38.90 32.14 -45.55
C GLY A 1156 39.42 32.24 -46.99
N ILE A 1157 39.07 33.30 -47.71
CA ILE A 1157 39.56 33.56 -49.08
C ILE A 1157 40.68 34.58 -49.01
N ARG A 1158 41.75 34.36 -49.77
CA ARG A 1158 42.85 35.30 -49.90
C ARG A 1158 42.96 35.73 -51.36
N LEU A 1159 42.78 37.02 -51.63
CA LEU A 1159 42.89 37.58 -52.98
C LEU A 1159 44.27 38.21 -53.17
N LYS A 1160 44.90 37.88 -54.30
CA LYS A 1160 46.14 38.51 -54.73
C LYS A 1160 45.83 39.75 -55.55
N LYS A 1161 46.46 40.87 -55.21
CA LYS A 1161 46.31 42.11 -55.97
C LYS A 1161 47.04 41.96 -57.31
N LEU A 1162 46.39 42.35 -58.41
CA LEU A 1162 47.03 42.36 -59.72
C LEU A 1162 48.22 43.33 -59.66
N LYS A 1163 49.40 42.88 -60.11
CA LYS A 1163 50.53 43.78 -60.30
C LYS A 1163 50.15 44.74 -61.42
N THR A 1164 49.87 46.00 -61.06
CA THR A 1164 49.83 47.12 -62.00
C THR A 1164 51.20 47.36 -62.59
#